data_AF-A0A674K238-F1
#
_entry.id   AF-A0A674K238-F1
#
_cell.length_a   1.000
_cell.length_b   1.000
_cell.length_c   1.000
_cell.angle_alpha   90.00
_cell.angle_beta   90.00
_cell.angle_gamma   90.00
#
_symmetry.space_group_name_H-M   'P 1'
#
loop_
_entity.id
_entity.type
_entity.pdbx_description
1 polymer ?
#
loop_
_entity_poly.entity_id
_entity_poly.type
_entity_poly.pdbx_seq_one_letter_code
_entity_poly.pdbx_strand_id
1 'polypeptide(L)'
;MPSVLPPCPAGLVAAGSHQALERSTVPAVPEDLVLPEPVLRCRDEADRRLLLQSQDRLLGAAELALLAVRAVKKGVYAKRAPDAERLMLWVLRHGDALFGHSKATRVLQPQLFEAWGPSEPITTRIWNILREYTEEADLFKELIQNAEDAGARACSFLLDLRRHGGGTAGLLDPGMAPCHGPALWSYNDAAFTEEDLVNIIRVGAATKEGQEGKIGKFGLGFNTVYHVTDVPSVLSGSSLLIFDPNVTHLRKHIPNPACPGIRLDLRQRPATLTTFAEQFRPYRGLFGFQTQEPFDFPGTLFRLPFRTEEEARESRISQVAFSVDRVERLQSGFRDFCHLLLLFLRGVREVSLKRLPNQAPSPEATQSLATLCREQIKSLENAGDSRTGQSSIEQLTVQWESDITISHYLVHTAQGTGESLVLFQQGMRDGTQPSPPSAGVALPLAPTEPGKWAPHLDGFDGRVFCFLPLPIASGLPVHLHGAFAVLSNRKGLWDATAKGEWNWALLRDAVPAAWLQALSLLRDMHREGDLEDYEYHTFWPDAGKARHPFTEAVKAFYHALADGRDLALFSDGRRWCTMNNARFLDSTITRNTRVGQTATRVFANLLPEPLLAVQLPNWVRSGFQLLERARTVQALWQRDQRQGCRRTCCILELLEQLLEQGLDNTAQVAFRAVPFLPAALPGARH
;
A
#
# COMPACT_ATOMS: atom_id res chain seq x y z
N MET A 1 -39.78 -50.58 -0.40
CA MET A 1 -38.46 -50.12 0.06
C MET A 1 -37.63 -49.84 -1.19
N PRO A 2 -37.17 -48.60 -1.45
CA PRO A 2 -36.25 -48.34 -2.57
C PRO A 2 -34.95 -49.11 -2.31
N SER A 3 -34.52 -49.89 -3.30
CA SER A 3 -33.44 -50.88 -3.21
C SER A 3 -32.18 -50.35 -3.90
N VAL A 4 -31.02 -50.50 -3.26
CA VAL A 4 -29.70 -50.26 -3.87
C VAL A 4 -29.16 -51.61 -4.35
N LEU A 5 -29.55 -52.06 -5.55
CA LEU A 5 -29.03 -53.29 -6.18
C LEU A 5 -28.98 -53.16 -7.71
N PRO A 6 -27.97 -53.74 -8.40
CA PRO A 6 -28.09 -54.14 -9.80
C PRO A 6 -28.87 -55.48 -9.95
N PRO A 7 -29.36 -55.84 -11.14
CA PRO A 7 -30.56 -56.67 -11.28
C PRO A 7 -30.25 -58.18 -11.15
N CYS A 8 -30.71 -58.83 -10.06
CA CYS A 8 -31.35 -60.16 -10.03
C CYS A 8 -31.91 -60.51 -8.62
N PRO A 9 -32.73 -61.57 -8.50
CA PRO A 9 -34.15 -61.54 -8.09
C PRO A 9 -34.38 -61.33 -6.59
N ALA A 10 -35.55 -60.75 -6.27
CA ALA A 10 -36.05 -60.59 -4.90
C ALA A 10 -36.20 -61.96 -4.20
N GLY A 11 -35.27 -62.26 -3.29
CA GLY A 11 -35.30 -63.42 -2.42
C GLY A 11 -34.60 -63.09 -1.10
N LEU A 12 -35.09 -63.67 0.00
CA LEU A 12 -34.44 -63.60 1.30
C LEU A 12 -33.03 -64.21 1.17
N VAL A 13 -32.00 -63.42 1.47
CA VAL A 13 -30.58 -63.84 1.44
C VAL A 13 -30.10 -64.12 2.86
N ALA A 14 -29.34 -65.19 3.05
CA ALA A 14 -28.79 -65.55 4.35
C ALA A 14 -27.81 -64.46 4.83
N ALA A 15 -27.92 -64.01 6.08
CA ALA A 15 -27.10 -62.91 6.62
C ALA A 15 -25.57 -63.14 6.52
N GLY A 16 -25.13 -64.40 6.51
CA GLY A 16 -23.71 -64.75 6.33
C GLY A 16 -23.19 -64.70 4.90
N SER A 17 -24.04 -64.42 3.90
CA SER A 17 -23.66 -64.46 2.47
C SER A 17 -23.06 -63.15 1.94
N HIS A 18 -23.17 -62.04 2.68
CA HIS A 18 -22.75 -60.70 2.23
C HIS A 18 -22.17 -59.90 3.39
N GLN A 19 -21.21 -59.00 3.14
CA GLN A 19 -20.62 -58.16 4.18
C GLN A 19 -21.62 -57.13 4.72
N ALA A 20 -21.48 -56.72 5.99
CA ALA A 20 -22.36 -55.73 6.61
C ALA A 20 -21.65 -54.42 6.99
N LEU A 21 -22.31 -53.28 6.77
CA LEU A 21 -21.83 -51.93 7.07
C LEU A 21 -22.30 -51.46 8.45
N GLU A 22 -21.40 -50.84 9.20
CA GLU A 22 -21.72 -50.22 10.50
C GLU A 22 -22.74 -49.08 10.35
N ARG A 23 -23.65 -48.95 11.33
CA ARG A 23 -24.73 -47.95 11.30
C ARG A 23 -24.21 -46.50 11.30
N SER A 24 -23.19 -46.24 12.12
CA SER A 24 -22.65 -44.89 12.33
C SER A 24 -21.21 -44.84 11.84
N THR A 25 -21.05 -44.74 10.53
CA THR A 25 -19.74 -44.56 9.92
C THR A 25 -19.30 -43.10 9.97
N VAL A 26 -17.99 -42.88 10.13
CA VAL A 26 -17.35 -41.56 10.03
C VAL A 26 -16.26 -41.66 8.96
N PRO A 27 -16.37 -40.92 7.84
CA PRO A 27 -17.52 -40.12 7.39
C PRO A 27 -18.76 -40.98 7.12
N ALA A 28 -19.95 -40.36 7.11
CA ALA A 28 -21.19 -41.05 6.77
C ALA A 28 -21.19 -41.49 5.30
N VAL A 29 -21.63 -42.73 5.04
CA VAL A 29 -21.76 -43.28 3.68
C VAL A 29 -23.12 -42.87 3.08
N PRO A 30 -23.15 -42.17 1.92
CA PRO A 30 -24.37 -41.77 1.24
C PRO A 30 -25.23 -42.97 0.86
N GLU A 31 -26.55 -42.83 0.94
CA GLU A 31 -27.48 -43.94 0.64
C GLU A 31 -27.58 -44.25 -0.86
N ASP A 32 -27.24 -43.29 -1.71
CA ASP A 32 -27.28 -43.39 -3.17
C ASP A 32 -25.94 -43.88 -3.77
N LEU A 33 -24.97 -44.23 -2.93
CA LEU A 33 -23.66 -44.72 -3.38
C LEU A 33 -23.77 -46.15 -3.91
N VAL A 34 -23.48 -46.34 -5.20
CA VAL A 34 -23.50 -47.68 -5.83
C VAL A 34 -22.22 -48.44 -5.48
N LEU A 35 -22.35 -49.48 -4.68
CA LEU A 35 -21.24 -50.33 -4.21
C LEU A 35 -20.91 -51.47 -5.19
N PRO A 36 -19.67 -51.98 -5.17
CA PRO A 36 -19.23 -52.98 -6.15
C PRO A 36 -19.83 -54.38 -5.91
N GLU A 37 -20.23 -54.66 -4.68
CA GLU A 37 -20.89 -55.89 -4.24
C GLU A 37 -22.04 -55.50 -3.28
N PRO A 38 -23.08 -56.35 -3.11
CA PRO A 38 -24.16 -56.07 -2.17
C PRO A 38 -23.63 -56.06 -0.73
N VAL A 39 -23.82 -54.95 -0.02
CA VAL A 39 -23.44 -54.79 1.39
C VAL A 39 -24.70 -54.55 2.22
N LEU A 40 -24.87 -55.33 3.30
CA LEU A 40 -26.01 -55.22 4.20
C LEU A 40 -25.84 -54.01 5.12
N ARG A 41 -26.78 -53.07 5.10
CA ARG A 41 -26.73 -51.87 5.97
C ARG A 41 -27.53 -52.10 7.25
N CYS A 42 -26.89 -51.96 8.41
CA CYS A 42 -27.56 -52.05 9.70
C CYS A 42 -28.56 -50.89 9.87
N ARG A 43 -29.86 -51.18 10.06
CA ARG A 43 -30.89 -50.13 10.21
C ARG A 43 -31.04 -49.68 11.66
N ASP A 44 -30.96 -50.61 12.60
CA ASP A 44 -31.09 -50.36 14.03
C ASP A 44 -30.08 -51.18 14.86
N GLU A 45 -30.13 -51.01 16.19
CA GLU A 45 -29.23 -51.69 17.11
C GLU A 45 -29.53 -53.20 17.21
N ALA A 46 -30.75 -53.63 16.88
CA ALA A 46 -31.10 -55.05 16.85
C ALA A 46 -30.45 -55.73 15.63
N ASP A 47 -30.55 -55.12 14.43
CA ASP A 47 -29.86 -55.55 13.21
C ASP A 47 -28.34 -55.63 13.43
N ARG A 48 -27.75 -54.61 14.08
CA ARG A 48 -26.31 -54.57 14.39
C ARG A 48 -25.86 -55.75 15.25
N ARG A 49 -26.60 -56.06 16.33
CA ARG A 49 -26.28 -57.17 17.25
C ARG A 49 -26.43 -58.53 16.58
N LEU A 50 -27.44 -58.68 15.73
CA LEU A 50 -27.73 -59.94 15.02
C LEU A 50 -26.71 -60.22 13.90
N LEU A 51 -26.27 -59.18 13.19
CA LEU A 51 -25.22 -59.31 12.17
C LEU A 51 -23.84 -59.59 12.79
N LEU A 52 -23.51 -59.03 13.95
CA LEU A 52 -22.29 -59.37 14.69
C LEU A 52 -22.26 -60.81 15.23
N GLN A 53 -23.41 -61.45 15.43
CA GLN A 53 -23.47 -62.86 15.83
C GLN A 53 -23.23 -63.82 14.65
N SER A 54 -23.43 -63.35 13.42
CA SER A 54 -23.25 -64.15 12.19
C SER A 54 -22.00 -63.76 11.38
N GLN A 55 -21.38 -62.61 11.68
CA GLN A 55 -20.18 -62.10 11.03
C GLN A 55 -19.17 -61.62 12.08
N ASP A 56 -17.89 -61.97 11.90
CA ASP A 56 -16.82 -61.62 12.85
C ASP A 56 -16.61 -60.10 13.02
N ARG A 57 -16.97 -59.28 12.01
CA ARG A 57 -16.78 -57.82 12.03
C ARG A 57 -17.66 -57.09 11.03
N LEU A 58 -18.11 -55.89 11.38
CA LEU A 58 -18.76 -54.94 10.45
C LEU A 58 -17.72 -54.08 9.70
N LEU A 59 -18.06 -53.63 8.50
CA LEU A 59 -17.27 -52.68 7.72
C LEU A 59 -17.45 -51.25 8.23
N GLY A 60 -16.35 -50.50 8.37
CA GLY A 60 -16.38 -49.05 8.50
C GLY A 60 -16.35 -48.35 7.14
N ALA A 61 -16.47 -47.02 7.14
CA ALA A 61 -16.40 -46.22 5.91
C ALA A 61 -15.06 -46.35 5.18
N ALA A 62 -13.96 -46.50 5.92
CA ALA A 62 -12.62 -46.65 5.37
C ALA A 62 -12.44 -47.99 4.61
N GLU A 63 -12.92 -49.09 5.18
CA GLU A 63 -12.86 -50.39 4.50
C GLU A 63 -13.78 -50.47 3.28
N LEU A 64 -14.96 -49.83 3.36
CA LEU A 64 -15.87 -49.70 2.23
C LEU A 64 -15.24 -48.92 1.07
N ALA A 65 -14.59 -47.78 1.37
CA ALA A 65 -13.85 -47.00 0.39
C ALA A 65 -12.74 -47.82 -0.28
N LEU A 66 -12.00 -48.64 0.47
CA LEU A 66 -10.96 -49.52 -0.06
C LEU A 66 -11.52 -50.59 -1.01
N LEU A 67 -12.65 -51.22 -0.67
CA LEU A 67 -13.34 -52.17 -1.56
C LEU A 67 -13.75 -51.51 -2.87
N ALA A 68 -14.31 -50.30 -2.78
CA ALA A 68 -14.77 -49.56 -3.94
C ALA A 68 -13.62 -49.12 -4.86
N VAL A 69 -12.52 -48.59 -4.32
CA VAL A 69 -11.34 -48.20 -5.11
C VAL A 69 -10.72 -49.42 -5.81
N ARG A 70 -10.66 -50.58 -5.15
CA ARG A 70 -10.19 -51.83 -5.77
C ARG A 70 -11.10 -52.27 -6.92
N ALA A 71 -12.41 -52.10 -6.78
CA ALA A 71 -13.37 -52.45 -7.82
C ALA A 71 -13.28 -51.51 -9.04
N VAL A 72 -13.06 -50.20 -8.81
CA VAL A 72 -12.75 -49.23 -9.89
C VAL A 72 -11.48 -49.66 -10.63
N LYS A 73 -10.40 -50.00 -9.91
CA LYS A 73 -9.14 -50.48 -10.51
C LYS A 73 -9.31 -51.77 -11.34
N LYS A 74 -10.22 -52.65 -10.93
CA LYS A 74 -10.55 -53.90 -11.65
C LYS A 74 -11.55 -53.68 -12.80
N GLY A 75 -11.99 -52.46 -13.06
CA GLY A 75 -12.91 -52.13 -14.15
C GLY A 75 -14.37 -52.52 -13.88
N VAL A 76 -14.77 -52.77 -12.63
CA VAL A 76 -16.16 -53.15 -12.28
C VAL A 76 -17.16 -52.06 -12.67
N TYR A 77 -16.73 -50.80 -12.65
CA TYR A 77 -17.53 -49.64 -13.03
C TYR A 77 -17.35 -49.21 -14.49
N ALA A 78 -16.69 -50.01 -15.35
CA ALA A 78 -16.35 -49.60 -16.72
C ALA A 78 -17.57 -49.20 -17.60
N LYS A 79 -18.79 -49.65 -17.25
CA LYS A 79 -20.05 -49.29 -17.93
C LYS A 79 -20.96 -48.39 -17.08
N ARG A 80 -20.45 -47.84 -15.97
CA ARG A 80 -21.18 -47.02 -14.98
C ARG A 80 -20.32 -45.84 -14.53
N ALA A 81 -19.85 -45.05 -15.49
CA ALA A 81 -18.96 -43.91 -15.25
C ALA A 81 -19.52 -42.88 -14.23
N PRO A 82 -20.81 -42.50 -14.25
CA PRO A 82 -21.35 -41.53 -13.28
C PRO A 82 -21.32 -42.04 -11.84
N ASP A 83 -21.49 -43.34 -11.64
CA ASP A 83 -21.47 -43.96 -10.31
C ASP A 83 -20.03 -44.05 -9.78
N ALA A 84 -19.06 -44.36 -10.66
CA ALA A 84 -17.64 -44.32 -10.33
C ALA A 84 -17.18 -42.92 -9.93
N GLU A 85 -17.64 -41.90 -10.65
CA GLU A 85 -17.30 -40.50 -10.38
C GLU A 85 -17.83 -40.05 -9.02
N ARG A 86 -19.11 -40.30 -8.69
CA ARG A 86 -19.68 -39.97 -7.38
C ARG A 86 -18.95 -40.68 -6.24
N LEU A 87 -18.60 -41.94 -6.45
CA LEU A 87 -17.85 -42.72 -5.48
C LEU A 87 -16.46 -42.14 -5.24
N MET A 88 -15.74 -41.81 -6.32
CA MET A 88 -14.42 -41.18 -6.23
C MET A 88 -14.47 -39.80 -5.59
N LEU A 89 -15.49 -38.99 -5.90
CA LEU A 89 -15.71 -37.68 -5.28
C LEU A 89 -15.98 -37.78 -3.78
N TRP A 90 -16.78 -38.76 -3.34
CA TRP A 90 -17.00 -39.00 -1.91
C TRP A 90 -15.69 -39.41 -1.20
N VAL A 91 -14.90 -40.30 -1.81
CA VAL A 91 -13.59 -40.71 -1.27
C VAL A 91 -12.61 -39.53 -1.19
N LEU A 92 -12.55 -38.67 -2.21
CA LEU A 92 -11.66 -37.50 -2.24
C LEU A 92 -12.08 -36.43 -1.23
N ARG A 93 -13.39 -36.16 -1.09
CA ARG A 93 -13.92 -35.16 -0.16
C ARG A 93 -13.74 -35.51 1.31
N HIS A 94 -13.65 -36.80 1.63
CA HIS A 94 -13.51 -37.27 3.00
C HIS A 94 -12.20 -38.03 3.25
N GLY A 95 -11.19 -37.83 2.39
CA GLY A 95 -9.93 -38.55 2.44
C GLY A 95 -9.23 -38.46 3.80
N ASP A 96 -9.17 -37.27 4.40
CA ASP A 96 -8.51 -37.07 5.69
C ASP A 96 -9.12 -37.91 6.82
N ALA A 97 -10.45 -38.08 6.82
CA ALA A 97 -11.17 -38.89 7.79
C ALA A 97 -11.11 -40.39 7.46
N LEU A 98 -11.25 -40.76 6.18
CA LEU A 98 -11.20 -42.15 5.71
C LEU A 98 -9.82 -42.79 5.89
N PHE A 99 -8.75 -42.01 5.74
CA PHE A 99 -7.39 -42.52 5.70
C PHE A 99 -6.59 -42.31 7.00
N GLY A 100 -7.17 -41.65 8.00
CA GLY A 100 -6.51 -41.35 9.27
C GLY A 100 -6.20 -42.56 10.17
N HIS A 101 -6.82 -43.74 9.96
CA HIS A 101 -6.80 -44.83 10.96
C HIS A 101 -6.53 -46.27 10.44
N SER A 102 -6.20 -46.48 9.15
CA SER A 102 -5.93 -47.82 8.60
C SER A 102 -4.43 -48.21 8.66
N LYS A 103 -4.12 -49.42 9.15
CA LYS A 103 -2.76 -50.00 9.13
C LYS A 103 -2.21 -50.20 7.70
N ALA A 104 -3.07 -50.43 6.72
CA ALA A 104 -2.66 -50.72 5.34
C ALA A 104 -2.22 -49.45 4.56
N THR A 105 -2.63 -48.26 4.98
CA THR A 105 -2.29 -46.99 4.34
C THR A 105 -1.06 -46.29 4.93
N ARG A 106 -0.44 -46.82 6.00
CA ARG A 106 0.90 -46.34 6.43
C ARG A 106 1.95 -46.48 5.32
N VAL A 107 1.82 -47.47 4.44
CA VAL A 107 2.71 -47.67 3.28
C VAL A 107 2.47 -46.63 2.16
N LEU A 108 1.29 -45.98 2.15
CA LEU A 108 0.92 -44.95 1.18
C LEU A 108 0.93 -43.54 1.79
N GLN A 109 1.67 -43.34 2.89
CA GLN A 109 1.96 -42.00 3.38
C GLN A 109 2.78 -41.20 2.35
N PRO A 110 2.85 -39.86 2.46
CA PRO A 110 3.73 -39.02 1.64
C PRO A 110 5.20 -39.46 1.63
N GLN A 111 5.62 -40.36 2.52
CA GLN A 111 6.96 -40.94 2.59
C GLN A 111 7.42 -41.71 1.34
N LEU A 112 6.53 -42.04 0.39
CA LEU A 112 6.92 -42.61 -0.92
C LEU A 112 7.51 -41.57 -1.88
N PHE A 113 7.18 -40.29 -1.68
CA PHE A 113 7.68 -39.19 -2.48
C PHE A 113 8.38 -38.19 -1.56
N GLU A 114 9.70 -38.13 -1.63
CA GLU A 114 10.43 -37.04 -1.00
C GLU A 114 10.00 -35.72 -1.67
N ALA A 115 9.55 -34.76 -0.86
CA ALA A 115 9.29 -33.41 -1.34
C ALA A 115 10.63 -32.81 -1.78
N TRP A 116 10.90 -32.89 -3.08
CA TRP A 116 12.17 -32.49 -3.67
C TRP A 116 11.94 -31.35 -4.66
N GLY A 117 12.53 -30.20 -4.37
CA GLY A 117 12.40 -28.99 -5.18
C GLY A 117 13.00 -27.77 -4.47
N PRO A 118 13.15 -26.64 -5.17
CA PRO A 118 13.61 -25.41 -4.56
C PRO A 118 12.69 -25.00 -3.40
N SER A 119 13.27 -24.75 -2.24
CA SER A 119 12.59 -24.16 -1.09
C SER A 119 13.43 -23.00 -0.55
N GLU A 120 12.76 -21.93 -0.12
CA GLU A 120 13.42 -20.81 0.54
C GLU A 120 12.90 -20.74 1.98
N PRO A 121 13.78 -20.78 2.99
CA PRO A 121 13.37 -20.56 4.37
C PRO A 121 12.74 -19.17 4.55
N ILE A 122 11.68 -19.08 5.33
CA ILE A 122 11.00 -17.81 5.62
C ILE A 122 11.94 -16.75 6.22
N THR A 123 12.91 -17.17 7.03
CA THR A 123 13.95 -16.31 7.59
C THR A 123 14.83 -15.69 6.49
N THR A 124 15.22 -16.47 5.48
CA THR A 124 15.96 -15.98 4.29
C THR A 124 15.12 -14.98 3.49
N ARG A 125 13.83 -15.27 3.28
CA ARG A 125 12.91 -14.34 2.60
C ARG A 125 12.80 -13.01 3.35
N ILE A 126 12.59 -13.04 4.67
CA ILE A 126 12.53 -11.83 5.49
C ILE A 126 13.86 -11.08 5.43
N TRP A 127 15.00 -11.76 5.60
CA TRP A 127 16.33 -11.15 5.49
C TRP A 127 16.55 -10.43 4.15
N ASN A 128 16.14 -11.04 3.04
CA ASN A 128 16.20 -10.41 1.72
C ASN A 128 15.36 -9.13 1.65
N ILE A 129 14.14 -9.14 2.21
CA ILE A 129 13.28 -7.96 2.28
C ILE A 129 13.98 -6.85 3.09
N LEU A 130 14.51 -7.15 4.27
CA LEU A 130 15.16 -6.16 5.14
C LEU A 130 16.37 -5.49 4.45
N ARG A 131 17.05 -6.15 3.51
CA ARG A 131 18.16 -5.54 2.77
C ARG A 131 17.71 -4.46 1.78
N GLU A 132 16.46 -4.51 1.33
CA GLU A 132 15.89 -3.49 0.45
C GLU A 132 15.42 -2.25 1.24
N TYR A 133 14.99 -2.42 2.49
CA TYR A 133 14.57 -1.34 3.39
C TYR A 133 15.70 -0.94 4.34
N THR A 134 16.51 0.03 3.95
CA THR A 134 17.70 0.38 4.75
C THR A 134 17.42 1.34 5.92
N GLU A 135 16.25 1.96 5.98
CA GLU A 135 15.92 2.99 6.98
C GLU A 135 14.93 2.45 8.01
N GLU A 136 15.39 2.36 9.27
CA GLU A 136 14.58 1.85 10.39
C GLU A 136 13.29 2.66 10.60
N ALA A 137 13.32 3.96 10.29
CA ALA A 137 12.19 4.85 10.48
C ALA A 137 11.07 4.65 9.44
N ASP A 138 11.30 3.93 8.34
CA ASP A 138 10.24 3.52 7.43
C ASP A 138 9.22 2.58 8.11
N LEU A 139 9.62 1.92 9.22
CA LEU A 139 8.72 1.17 10.09
C LEU A 139 7.49 1.98 10.53
N PHE A 140 7.68 3.25 10.90
CA PHE A 140 6.56 4.10 11.31
C PHE A 140 5.57 4.32 10.17
N LYS A 141 6.06 4.52 8.95
CA LYS A 141 5.22 4.69 7.76
C LYS A 141 4.41 3.43 7.49
N GLU A 142 5.02 2.25 7.58
CA GLU A 142 4.32 0.98 7.36
C GLU A 142 3.27 0.71 8.45
N LEU A 143 3.53 1.06 9.71
CA LEU A 143 2.56 0.92 10.80
C LEU A 143 1.41 1.94 10.71
N ILE A 144 1.69 3.20 10.33
CA ILE A 144 0.66 4.21 10.06
C ILE A 144 -0.21 3.77 8.88
N GLN A 145 0.39 3.18 7.85
CA GLN A 145 -0.34 2.68 6.70
C GLN A 145 -1.24 1.49 7.05
N ASN A 146 -0.78 0.60 7.93
CA ASN A 146 -1.63 -0.46 8.47
C ASN A 146 -2.81 0.10 9.27
N ALA A 147 -2.59 1.16 10.05
CA ALA A 147 -3.65 1.86 10.78
C ALA A 147 -4.66 2.51 9.81
N GLU A 148 -4.19 3.19 8.78
CA GLU A 148 -5.05 3.75 7.74
C GLU A 148 -5.88 2.68 7.03
N ASP A 149 -5.25 1.58 6.59
CA ASP A 149 -5.93 0.49 5.89
C ASP A 149 -7.03 -0.16 6.74
N ALA A 150 -6.87 -0.14 8.07
CA ALA A 150 -7.86 -0.61 9.03
C ALA A 150 -8.96 0.43 9.32
N GLY A 151 -8.83 1.67 8.82
CA GLY A 151 -9.79 2.76 9.04
C GLY A 151 -9.60 3.53 10.34
N ALA A 152 -8.39 3.52 10.92
CA ALA A 152 -8.05 4.25 12.14
C ALA A 152 -8.17 5.77 11.96
N ARG A 153 -8.40 6.48 13.07
CA ARG A 153 -8.29 7.95 13.16
C ARG A 153 -7.04 8.38 13.91
N ALA A 154 -6.57 7.57 14.85
CA ALA A 154 -5.37 7.85 15.63
C ALA A 154 -4.40 6.67 15.61
N CYS A 155 -3.11 6.99 15.55
CA CYS A 155 -2.02 6.03 15.71
C CYS A 155 -1.04 6.54 16.78
N SER A 156 -0.64 5.69 17.74
CA SER A 156 0.22 6.08 18.85
C SER A 156 1.38 5.10 19.00
N PHE A 157 2.59 5.63 18.97
CA PHE A 157 3.82 4.90 19.18
C PHE A 157 4.33 5.12 20.61
N LEU A 158 4.85 4.07 21.22
CA LEU A 158 5.47 4.14 22.54
C LEU A 158 6.79 3.39 22.56
N LEU A 159 7.87 4.13 22.84
CA LEU A 159 9.18 3.57 23.18
C LEU A 159 9.16 3.20 24.67
N ASP A 160 8.84 1.94 24.96
CA ASP A 160 8.82 1.41 26.32
C ASP A 160 10.18 0.84 26.68
N LEU A 161 10.94 1.56 27.50
CA LEU A 161 12.29 1.17 27.90
C LEU A 161 12.32 0.33 29.17
N ARG A 162 11.15 0.01 29.75
CA ARG A 162 11.05 -0.80 30.96
C ARG A 162 11.57 -2.21 30.69
N ARG A 163 12.11 -2.81 31.75
CA ARG A 163 12.51 -4.21 31.78
C ARG A 163 11.58 -4.96 32.72
N HIS A 164 10.85 -5.91 32.16
CA HIS A 164 9.99 -6.78 32.94
C HIS A 164 10.80 -8.01 33.38
N GLY A 165 11.46 -7.92 34.54
CA GLY A 165 12.15 -9.05 35.17
C GLY A 165 11.19 -9.99 35.90
N GLY A 166 11.32 -11.31 35.72
CA GLY A 166 10.44 -12.32 36.30
C GLY A 166 10.91 -13.74 35.99
N GLY A 167 10.43 -14.73 36.74
CA GLY A 167 10.70 -16.14 36.42
C GLY A 167 10.05 -16.55 35.10
N THR A 168 10.49 -17.68 34.53
CA THR A 168 9.86 -18.24 33.32
C THR A 168 8.50 -18.90 33.60
N ALA A 169 8.12 -19.00 34.88
CA ALA A 169 6.81 -19.49 35.31
C ALA A 169 5.73 -18.46 34.97
N GLY A 170 4.72 -18.86 34.19
CA GLY A 170 3.68 -17.95 33.69
C GLY A 170 3.99 -17.32 32.33
N LEU A 171 5.06 -17.74 31.64
CA LEU A 171 5.28 -17.46 30.21
C LEU A 171 4.65 -18.55 29.35
N LEU A 172 4.30 -18.22 28.10
CA LEU A 172 3.79 -19.21 27.14
C LEU A 172 4.84 -20.29 26.86
N ASP A 173 6.10 -19.88 26.74
CA ASP A 173 7.27 -20.75 26.61
C ASP A 173 8.45 -20.07 27.32
N PRO A 174 9.33 -20.82 28.03
CA PRO A 174 10.55 -20.26 28.60
C PRO A 174 11.41 -19.46 27.62
N GLY A 175 11.38 -19.82 26.33
CA GLY A 175 12.08 -19.10 25.27
C GLY A 175 11.61 -17.66 25.09
N MET A 176 10.42 -17.27 25.57
CA MET A 176 9.89 -15.90 25.49
C MET A 176 10.53 -14.93 26.51
N ALA A 177 11.41 -15.39 27.40
CA ALA A 177 12.01 -14.55 28.43
C ALA A 177 12.75 -13.29 27.88
N PRO A 178 13.57 -13.38 26.81
CA PRO A 178 14.22 -12.20 26.21
C PRO A 178 13.22 -11.15 25.70
N CYS A 179 12.05 -11.59 25.22
CA CYS A 179 10.98 -10.72 24.72
C CYS A 179 10.31 -9.84 25.78
N HIS A 180 10.72 -9.88 27.06
CA HIS A 180 10.17 -9.09 28.16
C HIS A 180 11.01 -7.84 28.50
N GLY A 181 11.99 -7.52 27.66
CA GLY A 181 12.75 -6.27 27.71
C GLY A 181 12.04 -5.06 27.06
N PRO A 182 12.82 -4.00 26.79
CA PRO A 182 12.37 -2.82 26.06
C PRO A 182 11.70 -3.15 24.73
N ALA A 183 10.74 -2.33 24.31
CA ALA A 183 9.97 -2.56 23.10
C ALA A 183 9.50 -1.27 22.44
N LEU A 184 9.25 -1.32 21.13
CA LEU A 184 8.40 -0.37 20.45
C LEU A 184 6.97 -0.93 20.42
N TRP A 185 6.03 -0.11 20.89
CA TRP A 185 4.61 -0.37 20.74
C TRP A 185 4.03 0.53 19.64
N SER A 186 3.04 0.01 18.92
CA SER A 186 2.22 0.79 17.99
C SER A 186 0.76 0.43 18.22
N TYR A 187 -0.02 1.42 18.63
CA TYR A 187 -1.45 1.32 18.82
C TYR A 187 -2.19 2.08 17.71
N ASN A 188 -3.33 1.56 17.27
CA ASN A 188 -4.32 2.32 16.51
C ASN A 188 -5.73 1.98 16.98
N ASP A 189 -6.64 2.94 16.83
CA ASP A 189 -8.02 2.88 17.34
C ASP A 189 -8.99 2.06 16.48
N ALA A 190 -8.50 1.45 15.40
CA ALA A 190 -9.23 0.49 14.58
C ALA A 190 -8.82 -0.95 14.86
N ALA A 191 -9.80 -1.85 14.98
CA ALA A 191 -9.57 -3.29 15.06
C ALA A 191 -9.39 -3.89 13.66
N PHE A 192 -8.40 -4.76 13.50
CA PHE A 192 -8.20 -5.55 12.29
C PHE A 192 -9.34 -6.55 12.08
N THR A 193 -9.77 -6.66 10.83
CA THR A 193 -10.69 -7.71 10.39
C THR A 193 -9.98 -9.06 10.28
N GLU A 194 -10.73 -10.16 10.17
CA GLU A 194 -10.13 -11.49 9.92
C GLU A 194 -9.30 -11.51 8.64
N GLU A 195 -9.72 -10.76 7.63
CA GLU A 195 -8.96 -10.61 6.39
C GLU A 195 -7.64 -9.85 6.60
N ASP A 196 -7.63 -8.80 7.42
CA ASP A 196 -6.38 -8.09 7.75
C ASP A 196 -5.40 -9.00 8.51
N LEU A 197 -5.91 -9.83 9.44
CA LEU A 197 -5.12 -10.83 10.15
C LEU A 197 -4.57 -11.92 9.21
N VAL A 198 -5.33 -12.36 8.21
CA VAL A 198 -4.84 -13.29 7.18
C VAL A 198 -3.84 -12.62 6.24
N ASN A 199 -4.02 -11.33 5.95
CA ASN A 199 -3.11 -10.60 5.08
C ASN A 199 -1.76 -10.32 5.74
N ILE A 200 -1.71 -10.14 7.06
CA ILE A 200 -0.46 -9.88 7.78
C ILE A 200 0.51 -11.08 7.77
N ILE A 201 -0.01 -12.31 7.66
CA ILE A 201 0.82 -13.53 7.65
C ILE A 201 1.36 -13.89 6.26
N ARG A 202 0.86 -13.24 5.20
CA ARG A 202 1.22 -13.56 3.81
C ARG A 202 2.46 -12.78 3.38
N VAL A 203 3.64 -13.33 3.72
CA VAL A 203 4.93 -12.75 3.34
C VAL A 203 5.12 -12.79 1.82
N GLY A 204 5.05 -11.62 1.18
CA GLY A 204 5.37 -11.46 -0.25
C GLY A 204 4.30 -11.93 -1.24
N ALA A 205 3.09 -12.27 -0.78
CA ALA A 205 1.95 -12.38 -1.67
C ALA A 205 1.34 -10.98 -1.87
N ALA A 206 1.15 -10.54 -3.11
CA ALA A 206 0.40 -9.34 -3.44
C ALA A 206 -1.08 -9.56 -3.08
N THR A 207 -1.44 -9.28 -1.82
CA THR A 207 -2.76 -9.60 -1.26
C THR A 207 -3.75 -8.46 -1.35
N LYS A 208 -3.25 -7.24 -1.58
CA LYS A 208 -4.03 -6.00 -1.54
C LYS A 208 -4.05 -5.26 -2.89
N GLU A 209 -3.58 -5.88 -3.97
CA GLU A 209 -3.90 -5.46 -5.34
C GLU A 209 -5.39 -5.74 -5.57
N GLY A 210 -6.27 -4.89 -5.04
CA GLY A 210 -7.69 -5.20 -5.04
C GLY A 210 -8.64 -4.32 -4.26
N GLN A 211 -8.22 -3.88 -3.08
CA GLN A 211 -9.20 -3.39 -2.10
C GLN A 211 -9.34 -1.88 -2.18
N GLU A 212 -10.53 -1.42 -2.57
CA GLU A 212 -10.88 0.01 -2.56
C GLU A 212 -10.60 0.60 -1.17
N GLY A 213 -9.79 1.65 -1.12
CA GLY A 213 -9.49 2.38 0.11
C GLY A 213 -8.25 1.92 0.89
N LYS A 214 -7.60 0.80 0.53
CA LYS A 214 -6.33 0.40 1.16
C LYS A 214 -5.12 0.97 0.42
N ILE A 215 -4.21 1.58 1.17
CA ILE A 215 -2.93 2.13 0.71
C ILE A 215 -1.91 1.00 0.53
N GLY A 216 -1.89 -0.01 1.41
CA GLY A 216 -0.91 -1.12 1.38
C GLY A 216 -1.06 -1.98 0.14
N LYS A 217 -0.13 -1.93 -0.84
CA LYS A 217 -0.21 -2.77 -2.05
C LYS A 217 0.57 -4.09 -1.97
N PHE A 218 1.63 -4.16 -1.17
CA PHE A 218 2.65 -5.20 -1.34
C PHE A 218 2.72 -6.28 -0.27
N GLY A 219 2.01 -6.17 0.86
CA GLY A 219 2.09 -7.17 1.95
C GLY A 219 3.50 -7.38 2.55
N LEU A 220 4.50 -6.64 2.07
CA LEU A 220 5.90 -6.70 2.48
C LEU A 220 6.20 -5.75 3.65
N GLY A 221 5.42 -4.67 3.77
CA GLY A 221 5.64 -3.58 4.73
C GLY A 221 5.68 -4.02 6.19
N PHE A 222 4.84 -4.99 6.58
CA PHE A 222 4.87 -5.54 7.94
C PHE A 222 6.23 -6.18 8.28
N ASN A 223 6.94 -6.77 7.31
CA ASN A 223 8.22 -7.42 7.60
C ASN A 223 9.31 -6.44 8.02
N THR A 224 9.15 -5.13 7.79
CA THR A 224 10.08 -4.11 8.28
C THR A 224 10.21 -4.10 9.81
N VAL A 225 9.21 -4.62 10.54
CA VAL A 225 9.28 -4.80 12.01
C VAL A 225 10.48 -5.66 12.41
N TYR A 226 10.95 -6.54 11.53
CA TYR A 226 12.07 -7.43 11.82
C TYR A 226 13.44 -6.73 11.81
N HIS A 227 13.53 -5.45 11.40
CA HIS A 227 14.70 -4.63 11.73
C HIS A 227 14.89 -4.50 13.24
N VAL A 228 13.78 -4.46 13.97
CA VAL A 228 13.74 -4.11 15.40
C VAL A 228 13.60 -5.36 16.30
N THR A 229 12.85 -6.37 15.87
CA THR A 229 12.49 -7.53 16.69
C THR A 229 12.60 -8.85 15.95
N ASP A 230 12.79 -9.97 16.65
CA ASP A 230 12.58 -11.32 16.08
C ASP A 230 11.18 -11.87 16.37
N VAL A 231 10.45 -11.29 17.34
CA VAL A 231 9.19 -11.84 17.84
C VAL A 231 8.09 -10.76 17.92
N PRO A 232 7.61 -10.25 16.77
CA PRO A 232 6.52 -9.29 16.76
C PRO A 232 5.21 -9.97 17.21
N SER A 233 4.39 -9.21 17.94
CA SER A 233 3.04 -9.64 18.29
C SER A 233 1.99 -8.60 17.95
N VAL A 234 0.78 -9.07 17.65
CA VAL A 234 -0.37 -8.25 17.23
C VAL A 234 -1.58 -8.67 18.04
N LEU A 235 -2.13 -7.75 18.81
CA LEU A 235 -3.39 -7.90 19.54
C LEU A 235 -4.46 -7.05 18.87
N SER A 236 -5.54 -7.68 18.38
CA SER A 236 -6.68 -6.97 17.79
C SER A 236 -7.99 -7.68 18.14
N GLY A 237 -8.94 -6.95 18.71
CA GLY A 237 -10.17 -7.52 19.24
C GLY A 237 -9.86 -8.63 20.26
N SER A 238 -10.33 -9.86 19.99
CA SER A 238 -10.02 -11.03 20.84
C SER A 238 -8.77 -11.81 20.41
N SER A 239 -8.16 -11.51 19.26
CA SER A 239 -7.09 -12.31 18.68
C SER A 239 -5.72 -11.74 19.03
N LEU A 240 -4.87 -12.58 19.63
CA LEU A 240 -3.43 -12.33 19.79
C LEU A 240 -2.65 -13.23 18.82
N LEU A 241 -1.83 -12.62 17.98
CA LEU A 241 -0.86 -13.28 17.11
C LEU A 241 0.54 -13.04 17.65
N ILE A 242 1.38 -14.08 17.68
CA ILE A 242 2.81 -13.95 17.99
C ILE A 242 3.59 -14.71 16.91
N PHE A 243 4.52 -14.03 16.25
CA PHE A 243 5.35 -14.60 15.20
C PHE A 243 6.75 -14.89 15.74
N ASP A 244 7.32 -16.05 15.44
CA ASP A 244 8.68 -16.44 15.81
C ASP A 244 9.33 -17.18 14.63
N PRO A 245 9.64 -16.48 13.52
CA PRO A 245 10.20 -17.08 12.30
C PRO A 245 11.51 -17.85 12.51
N ASN A 246 12.29 -17.52 13.55
CA ASN A 246 13.49 -18.27 13.92
C ASN A 246 13.18 -19.59 14.66
N VAL A 247 11.96 -19.78 15.17
CA VAL A 247 11.51 -20.92 15.98
C VAL A 247 12.44 -21.12 17.19
N THR A 248 12.73 -20.02 17.88
CA THR A 248 13.67 -19.97 19.01
C THR A 248 12.97 -19.71 20.34
N HIS A 249 11.82 -19.04 20.31
CA HIS A 249 11.10 -18.55 21.49
C HIS A 249 9.85 -19.37 21.81
N LEU A 250 9.13 -19.86 20.79
CA LEU A 250 7.86 -20.59 20.92
C LEU A 250 7.96 -22.06 20.51
N ARG A 251 9.14 -22.68 20.71
CA ARG A 251 9.46 -24.04 20.24
C ARG A 251 8.42 -25.09 20.62
N LYS A 252 7.82 -25.01 21.82
CA LYS A 252 6.82 -26.00 22.27
C LYS A 252 5.50 -25.93 21.51
N HIS A 253 5.21 -24.80 20.87
CA HIS A 253 3.90 -24.48 20.29
C HIS A 253 3.91 -24.39 18.77
N ILE A 254 5.07 -24.44 18.12
CA ILE A 254 5.22 -24.43 16.66
C ILE A 254 5.47 -25.86 16.17
N PRO A 255 4.41 -26.60 15.75
CA PRO A 255 4.56 -27.96 15.24
C PRO A 255 5.13 -28.00 13.82
N ASN A 256 4.95 -26.93 13.05
CA ASN A 256 5.40 -26.80 11.67
C ASN A 256 6.26 -25.54 11.50
N PRO A 257 7.58 -25.68 11.28
CA PRO A 257 8.48 -24.54 11.04
C PRO A 257 8.10 -23.68 9.82
N ALA A 258 7.30 -24.21 8.88
CA ALA A 258 6.78 -23.43 7.75
C ALA A 258 5.67 -22.43 8.14
N CYS A 259 5.09 -22.56 9.33
CA CYS A 259 4.12 -21.62 9.90
C CYS A 259 4.60 -21.17 11.29
N PRO A 260 5.63 -20.31 11.35
CA PRO A 260 6.37 -20.07 12.59
C PRO A 260 5.70 -18.98 13.45
N GLY A 261 4.57 -19.32 14.06
CA GLY A 261 3.83 -18.43 14.96
C GLY A 261 2.63 -19.11 15.60
N ILE A 262 1.96 -18.40 16.50
CA ILE A 262 0.76 -18.88 17.20
C ILE A 262 -0.36 -17.83 17.14
N ARG A 263 -1.60 -18.32 17.23
CA ARG A 263 -2.81 -17.50 17.39
C ARG A 263 -3.57 -17.94 18.63
N LEU A 264 -3.94 -16.98 19.46
CA LEU A 264 -4.75 -17.18 20.67
C LEU A 264 -6.02 -16.35 20.56
N ASP A 265 -7.18 -16.97 20.77
CA ASP A 265 -8.44 -16.26 20.98
C ASP A 265 -8.66 -16.11 22.49
N LEU A 266 -8.45 -14.89 22.99
CA LEU A 266 -8.50 -14.56 24.41
C LEU A 266 -9.93 -14.47 24.94
N ARG A 267 -10.93 -14.33 24.05
CA ARG A 267 -12.35 -14.36 24.43
C ARG A 267 -12.82 -15.79 24.61
N GLN A 268 -12.40 -16.71 23.74
CA GLN A 268 -12.73 -18.14 23.86
C GLN A 268 -11.93 -18.85 24.95
N ARG A 269 -10.73 -18.34 25.29
CA ARG A 269 -9.83 -18.95 26.30
C ARG A 269 -9.37 -17.92 27.33
N PRO A 270 -10.26 -17.34 28.14
CA PRO A 270 -9.91 -16.26 29.07
C PRO A 270 -8.91 -16.70 30.15
N ALA A 271 -8.93 -17.98 30.55
CA ALA A 271 -7.95 -18.56 31.48
C ALA A 271 -6.49 -18.43 31.00
N THR A 272 -6.25 -18.16 29.72
CA THR A 272 -4.90 -17.88 29.18
C THR A 272 -4.28 -16.65 29.84
N LEU A 273 -5.08 -15.61 30.11
CA LEU A 273 -4.60 -14.34 30.70
C LEU A 273 -4.12 -14.53 32.14
N THR A 274 -4.78 -15.41 32.90
CA THR A 274 -4.42 -15.71 34.29
C THR A 274 -3.31 -16.77 34.39
N THR A 275 -3.38 -17.82 33.57
CA THR A 275 -2.39 -18.90 33.53
C THR A 275 -1.02 -18.38 33.09
N PHE A 276 -1.00 -17.49 32.10
CA PHE A 276 0.23 -16.90 31.56
C PHE A 276 0.37 -15.43 31.97
N ALA A 277 0.09 -15.12 33.24
CA ALA A 277 0.07 -13.75 33.75
C ALA A 277 1.37 -12.96 33.49
N GLU A 278 2.53 -13.62 33.53
CA GLU A 278 3.82 -12.99 33.25
C GLU A 278 3.98 -12.62 31.76
N GLN A 279 3.46 -13.45 30.84
CA GLN A 279 3.45 -13.15 29.40
C GLN A 279 2.72 -11.85 29.08
N PHE A 280 1.61 -11.58 29.79
CA PHE A 280 0.77 -10.40 29.57
C PHE A 280 1.17 -9.20 30.44
N ARG A 281 2.14 -9.36 31.35
CA ARG A 281 2.57 -8.28 32.25
C ARG A 281 3.00 -7.00 31.51
N PRO A 282 3.73 -7.06 30.37
CA PRO A 282 4.08 -5.84 29.63
C PRO A 282 2.89 -5.05 29.09
N TYR A 283 1.74 -5.70 28.86
CA TYR A 283 0.54 -5.06 28.29
C TYR A 283 -0.26 -4.29 29.34
N ARG A 284 -0.12 -4.61 30.62
CA ARG A 284 -0.97 -4.07 31.69
C ARG A 284 -0.90 -2.54 31.76
N GLY A 285 -2.06 -1.91 31.63
CA GLY A 285 -2.22 -0.45 31.71
C GLY A 285 -1.72 0.33 30.48
N LEU A 286 -1.28 -0.35 29.41
CA LEU A 286 -0.94 0.30 28.15
C LEU A 286 -2.15 0.32 27.22
N PHE A 287 -2.44 1.49 26.64
CA PHE A 287 -3.45 1.67 25.59
C PHE A 287 -4.83 1.07 25.91
N GLY A 288 -5.25 1.13 27.17
CA GLY A 288 -6.54 0.59 27.61
C GLY A 288 -6.60 -0.94 27.70
N PHE A 289 -5.47 -1.65 27.63
CA PHE A 289 -5.45 -3.10 27.82
C PHE A 289 -5.93 -3.47 29.23
N GLN A 290 -7.02 -4.23 29.26
CA GLN A 290 -7.67 -4.73 30.47
C GLN A 290 -7.99 -6.21 30.29
N THR A 291 -7.89 -6.99 31.37
CA THR A 291 -8.11 -8.45 31.36
C THR A 291 -9.53 -8.83 31.75
N GLN A 292 -10.50 -7.95 31.51
CA GLN A 292 -11.91 -8.18 31.86
C GLN A 292 -12.59 -9.14 30.89
N GLU A 293 -13.62 -9.86 31.37
CA GLU A 293 -14.42 -10.79 30.56
C GLU A 293 -15.78 -10.16 30.19
N PRO A 294 -16.26 -10.33 28.94
CA PRO A 294 -15.58 -10.96 27.81
C PRO A 294 -14.41 -10.10 27.31
N PHE A 295 -13.29 -10.75 26.98
CA PHE A 295 -12.11 -10.03 26.48
C PHE A 295 -12.35 -9.50 25.07
N ASP A 296 -12.11 -8.20 24.90
CA ASP A 296 -12.10 -7.52 23.61
C ASP A 296 -11.23 -6.27 23.68
N PHE A 297 -10.17 -6.22 22.88
CA PHE A 297 -9.29 -5.05 22.82
C PHE A 297 -9.82 -4.04 21.77
N PRO A 298 -10.13 -2.79 22.16
CA PRO A 298 -10.75 -1.79 21.27
C PRO A 298 -9.70 -1.11 20.38
N GLY A 299 -9.18 -1.86 19.42
CA GLY A 299 -8.19 -1.38 18.46
C GLY A 299 -7.22 -2.48 18.04
N THR A 300 -6.06 -2.06 17.54
CA THR A 300 -4.94 -2.95 17.20
C THR A 300 -3.68 -2.49 17.92
N LEU A 301 -2.99 -3.41 18.57
CA LEU A 301 -1.77 -3.15 19.33
C LEU A 301 -0.65 -4.08 18.86
N PHE A 302 0.39 -3.49 18.29
CA PHE A 302 1.64 -4.14 17.99
C PHE A 302 2.60 -3.99 19.17
N ARG A 303 3.30 -5.07 19.49
CA ARG A 303 4.44 -5.06 20.41
C ARG A 303 5.66 -5.64 19.71
N LEU A 304 6.72 -4.86 19.66
CA LEU A 304 7.98 -5.19 19.00
C LEU A 304 9.12 -5.16 20.03
N PRO A 305 9.35 -6.25 20.78
CA PRO A 305 10.47 -6.35 21.72
C PRO A 305 11.79 -6.13 21.00
N PHE A 306 12.64 -5.25 21.53
CA PHE A 306 13.92 -4.93 20.95
C PHE A 306 14.86 -6.14 21.02
N ARG A 307 15.39 -6.53 19.86
CA ARG A 307 16.33 -7.65 19.75
C ARG A 307 17.54 -7.42 20.64
N THR A 308 17.80 -8.36 21.53
CA THR A 308 18.96 -8.38 22.43
C THR A 308 20.23 -8.85 21.70
N GLU A 309 21.39 -8.68 22.35
CA GLU A 309 22.66 -9.21 21.86
C GLU A 309 22.66 -10.75 21.80
N GLU A 310 21.98 -11.40 22.73
CA GLU A 310 21.80 -12.84 22.76
C GLU A 310 20.95 -13.32 21.57
N GLU A 311 19.78 -12.72 21.36
CA GLU A 311 18.89 -13.06 20.24
C GLU A 311 19.57 -12.79 18.88
N ALA A 312 20.32 -11.69 18.75
CA ALA A 312 21.03 -11.34 17.53
C ALA A 312 22.02 -12.43 17.09
N ARG A 313 22.76 -13.05 18.02
CA ARG A 313 23.73 -14.12 17.68
C ARG A 313 23.05 -15.35 17.08
N GLU A 314 21.82 -15.64 17.48
CA GLU A 314 21.07 -16.82 17.03
C GLU A 314 20.12 -16.53 15.85
N SER A 315 19.77 -15.27 15.62
CA SER A 315 18.77 -14.88 14.63
C SER A 315 19.25 -15.06 13.20
N ARG A 316 18.53 -15.87 12.42
CA ARG A 316 18.78 -16.04 10.97
C ARG A 316 18.28 -14.84 10.16
N ILE A 317 17.56 -13.91 10.79
CA ILE A 317 16.98 -12.72 10.14
C ILE A 317 17.88 -11.50 10.30
N SER A 318 18.45 -11.28 11.49
CA SER A 318 19.32 -10.13 11.72
C SER A 318 20.29 -10.40 12.85
N GLN A 319 21.59 -10.29 12.54
CA GLN A 319 22.69 -10.47 13.48
C GLN A 319 23.03 -9.16 14.23
N VAL A 320 22.08 -8.24 14.31
CA VAL A 320 22.28 -6.89 14.85
C VAL A 320 21.27 -6.62 15.95
N ALA A 321 21.78 -6.43 17.17
CA ALA A 321 20.98 -6.05 18.33
C ALA A 321 20.42 -4.62 18.19
N PHE A 322 19.27 -4.37 18.81
CA PHE A 322 18.61 -3.07 18.83
C PHE A 322 19.03 -2.30 20.08
N SER A 323 20.22 -1.69 20.01
CA SER A 323 20.84 -0.94 21.11
C SER A 323 20.13 0.39 21.41
N VAL A 324 20.49 1.01 22.53
CA VAL A 324 19.99 2.36 22.90
C VAL A 324 20.28 3.39 21.80
N ASP A 325 21.47 3.34 21.18
CA ASP A 325 21.82 4.23 20.07
C ASP A 325 20.88 4.06 18.85
N ARG A 326 20.42 2.82 18.59
CA ARG A 326 19.42 2.56 17.54
C ARG A 326 18.04 3.10 17.90
N VAL A 327 17.66 3.03 19.17
CA VAL A 327 16.42 3.65 19.66
C VAL A 327 16.45 5.16 19.43
N GLU A 328 17.56 5.82 19.77
CA GLU A 328 17.72 7.26 19.55
C GLU A 328 17.73 7.60 18.05
N ARG A 329 18.41 6.80 17.21
CA ARG A 329 18.34 6.96 15.74
C ARG A 329 16.94 6.79 15.17
N LEU A 330 16.18 5.82 15.69
CA LEU A 330 14.79 5.60 15.29
C LEU A 330 13.92 6.82 15.64
N GLN A 331 14.12 7.40 16.84
CA GLN A 331 13.46 8.63 17.28
C GLN A 331 13.85 9.83 16.40
N SER A 332 15.15 10.04 16.14
CA SER A 332 15.63 11.11 15.26
C SER A 332 15.09 10.95 13.83
N GLY A 333 15.12 9.73 13.29
CA GLY A 333 14.58 9.44 11.97
C GLY A 333 13.10 9.77 11.87
N PHE A 334 12.29 9.48 12.89
CA PHE A 334 10.89 9.91 12.94
C PHE A 334 10.77 11.45 12.88
N ARG A 335 11.57 12.18 13.66
CA ARG A 335 11.58 13.66 13.67
C ARG A 335 11.78 14.25 12.28
N ASP A 336 12.69 13.69 11.49
CA ASP A 336 13.11 14.25 10.19
C ASP A 336 11.97 14.34 9.15
N PHE A 337 10.99 13.42 9.18
CA PHE A 337 9.89 13.40 8.19
C PHE A 337 8.50 13.55 8.80
N CYS A 338 8.37 13.60 10.13
CA CYS A 338 7.06 13.60 10.78
C CYS A 338 6.14 14.73 10.27
N HIS A 339 6.71 15.90 9.97
CA HIS A 339 5.99 17.10 9.54
C HIS A 339 5.12 16.98 8.28
N LEU A 340 5.28 15.92 7.49
CA LEU A 340 4.46 15.68 6.30
C LEU A 340 3.59 14.41 6.37
N LEU A 341 3.67 13.62 7.44
CA LEU A 341 3.06 12.28 7.49
C LEU A 341 1.56 12.27 7.23
N LEU A 342 0.84 13.26 7.77
CA LEU A 342 -0.63 13.26 7.75
C LEU A 342 -1.23 13.90 6.50
N LEU A 343 -0.43 14.59 5.66
CA LEU A 343 -0.93 15.51 4.63
C LEU A 343 -1.97 14.87 3.69
N PHE A 344 -1.66 13.69 3.13
CA PHE A 344 -2.49 13.00 2.14
C PHE A 344 -3.14 11.69 2.65
N LEU A 345 -3.10 11.44 3.96
CA LEU A 345 -3.90 10.35 4.55
C LEU A 345 -5.39 10.71 4.49
N ARG A 346 -6.30 9.75 4.61
CA ARG A 346 -7.76 9.95 4.56
C ARG A 346 -8.40 9.68 5.93
N GLY A 347 -7.98 8.61 6.58
CA GLY A 347 -8.47 8.13 7.87
C GLY A 347 -7.75 8.82 9.02
N VAL A 348 -6.45 8.54 9.14
CA VAL A 348 -5.61 8.96 10.26
C VAL A 348 -5.43 10.47 10.26
N ARG A 349 -5.68 11.07 11.43
CA ARG A 349 -5.60 12.51 11.68
C ARG A 349 -4.69 12.85 12.85
N GLU A 350 -4.38 11.87 13.70
CA GLU A 350 -3.48 12.05 14.83
C GLU A 350 -2.41 10.95 14.83
N VAL A 351 -1.15 11.35 14.97
CA VAL A 351 -0.04 10.45 15.25
C VAL A 351 0.72 10.96 16.48
N SER A 352 1.01 10.08 17.45
CA SER A 352 1.85 10.45 18.59
C SER A 352 3.04 9.51 18.76
N LEU A 353 4.15 10.05 19.28
CA LEU A 353 5.31 9.30 19.74
C LEU A 353 5.54 9.61 21.22
N LYS A 354 5.63 8.57 22.03
CA LYS A 354 5.78 8.65 23.48
C LYS A 354 6.97 7.82 23.95
N ARG A 355 7.49 8.11 25.14
CA ARG A 355 8.58 7.36 25.78
C ARG A 355 8.19 7.00 27.20
N LEU A 356 8.46 5.76 27.59
CA LEU A 356 8.33 5.29 28.96
C LEU A 356 9.72 4.88 29.47
N PRO A 357 10.31 5.62 30.44
CA PRO A 357 11.66 5.33 30.94
C PRO A 357 11.79 3.95 31.59
N ASN A 358 13.02 3.40 31.62
CA ASN A 358 13.28 2.06 32.14
C ASN A 358 12.83 1.84 33.59
N GLN A 359 12.98 2.86 34.44
CA GLN A 359 12.61 2.81 35.87
C GLN A 359 11.19 3.32 36.14
N ALA A 360 10.38 3.54 35.12
CA ALA A 360 9.01 4.00 35.29
C ALA A 360 8.21 2.99 36.15
N PRO A 361 7.59 3.44 37.26
CA PRO A 361 6.86 2.55 38.16
C PRO A 361 5.59 2.00 37.52
N SER A 362 5.04 2.74 36.56
CA SER A 362 3.77 2.43 35.93
C SER A 362 3.61 3.16 34.57
N PRO A 363 2.68 2.72 33.71
CA PRO A 363 2.37 3.39 32.44
C PRO A 363 2.04 4.88 32.53
N GLU A 364 1.54 5.37 33.67
CA GLU A 364 1.18 6.78 33.86
C GLU A 364 2.40 7.72 33.82
N ALA A 365 3.62 7.19 33.99
CA ALA A 365 4.87 7.95 33.84
C ALA A 365 5.29 8.16 32.37
N THR A 366 4.40 7.87 31.41
CA THR A 366 4.66 8.06 29.97
C THR A 366 4.88 9.53 29.64
N GLN A 367 5.96 9.82 28.93
CA GLN A 367 6.33 11.14 28.46
C GLN A 367 5.93 11.29 26.99
N SER A 368 5.26 12.39 26.64
CA SER A 368 4.98 12.71 25.24
C SER A 368 6.23 13.30 24.58
N LEU A 369 6.67 12.71 23.48
CA LEU A 369 7.79 13.23 22.68
C LEU A 369 7.29 14.02 21.49
N ALA A 370 6.30 13.49 20.76
CA ALA A 370 5.72 14.17 19.62
C ALA A 370 4.23 13.92 19.51
N THR A 371 3.49 14.95 19.09
CA THR A 371 2.09 14.86 18.70
C THR A 371 1.93 15.56 17.36
N LEU A 372 1.31 14.85 16.42
CA LEU A 372 1.02 15.32 15.08
C LEU A 372 -0.48 15.32 14.90
N CYS A 373 -1.03 16.46 14.50
CA CYS A 373 -2.45 16.61 14.21
C CYS A 373 -2.65 17.20 12.83
N ARG A 374 -3.64 16.67 12.11
CA ARG A 374 -4.17 17.30 10.89
C ARG A 374 -5.59 17.76 11.12
N GLU A 375 -5.82 19.04 10.87
CA GLU A 375 -7.12 19.68 10.99
C GLU A 375 -7.51 20.34 9.67
N GLN A 376 -8.76 20.09 9.26
CA GLN A 376 -9.34 20.75 8.11
C GLN A 376 -9.88 22.11 8.56
N ILE A 377 -9.24 23.20 8.13
CA ILE A 377 -9.59 24.58 8.53
C ILE A 377 -10.78 25.10 7.71
N LYS A 378 -10.78 24.85 6.40
CA LYS A 378 -11.84 25.31 5.49
C LYS A 378 -12.11 24.24 4.44
N SER A 379 -13.37 23.87 4.24
CA SER A 379 -13.81 23.11 3.07
C SER A 379 -14.05 24.08 1.92
N LEU A 380 -13.56 23.75 0.73
CA LEU A 380 -13.81 24.53 -0.48
C LEU A 380 -14.73 23.71 -1.38
N GLU A 381 -16.01 24.04 -1.40
CA GLU A 381 -16.97 23.42 -2.32
C GLU A 381 -16.75 23.99 -3.73
N ASN A 382 -16.52 23.11 -4.71
CA ASN A 382 -16.60 23.53 -6.11
C ASN A 382 -18.07 23.75 -6.45
N ALA A 383 -18.44 24.98 -6.81
CA ALA A 383 -19.72 25.28 -7.43
C ALA A 383 -19.77 24.63 -8.83
N GLY A 384 -20.09 23.33 -8.89
CA GLY A 384 -20.30 22.61 -10.14
C GLY A 384 -19.60 21.25 -10.20
N ASP A 385 -20.40 20.19 -10.13
CA ASP A 385 -20.07 18.79 -10.44
C ASP A 385 -19.35 18.00 -9.33
N SER A 386 -20.05 17.01 -8.79
CA SER A 386 -19.60 16.04 -7.77
C SER A 386 -18.49 15.08 -8.26
N ARG A 387 -18.04 15.26 -9.51
CA ARG A 387 -16.85 14.62 -10.11
C ARG A 387 -15.56 15.39 -9.88
N THR A 388 -15.65 16.65 -9.46
CA THR A 388 -14.50 17.48 -9.10
C THR A 388 -14.08 17.10 -7.68
N GLY A 389 -12.84 16.66 -7.48
CA GLY A 389 -12.47 15.98 -6.22
C GLY A 389 -12.40 16.90 -4.99
N GLN A 390 -11.88 16.38 -3.89
CA GLN A 390 -11.96 17.04 -2.59
C GLN A 390 -10.95 18.18 -2.47
N SER A 391 -11.41 19.31 -1.91
CA SER A 391 -10.62 20.54 -1.77
C SER A 391 -10.77 21.12 -0.37
N SER A 392 -9.65 21.45 0.26
CA SER A 392 -9.64 21.99 1.61
C SER A 392 -8.36 22.74 1.92
N ILE A 393 -8.42 23.61 2.93
CA ILE A 393 -7.23 24.13 3.60
C ILE A 393 -6.96 23.23 4.81
N GLU A 394 -5.83 22.55 4.78
CA GLU A 394 -5.38 21.64 5.83
C GLU A 394 -4.29 22.31 6.68
N GLN A 395 -4.41 22.20 7.99
CA GLN A 395 -3.39 22.58 8.95
C GLN A 395 -2.71 21.32 9.49
N LEU A 396 -1.39 21.26 9.38
CA LEU A 396 -0.54 20.28 10.03
C LEU A 396 0.12 20.92 11.25
N THR A 397 -0.13 20.35 12.42
CA THR A 397 0.52 20.77 13.66
C THR A 397 1.46 19.66 14.10
N VAL A 398 2.73 19.99 14.28
CA VAL A 398 3.74 19.11 14.85
C VAL A 398 4.20 19.73 16.15
N GLN A 399 3.85 19.10 17.25
CA GLN A 399 4.45 19.40 18.55
C GLN A 399 5.55 18.37 18.80
N TRP A 400 6.79 18.80 18.91
CA TRP A 400 7.92 18.00 19.35
C TRP A 400 8.40 18.54 20.69
N GLU A 401 8.13 17.82 21.77
CA GLU A 401 8.35 18.28 23.14
C GLU A 401 7.69 19.67 23.37
N SER A 402 8.49 20.72 23.51
CA SER A 402 8.03 22.11 23.62
C SER A 402 7.93 22.86 22.29
N ASP A 403 8.57 22.35 21.22
CA ASP A 403 8.63 23.01 19.92
C ASP A 403 7.34 22.74 19.14
N ILE A 404 6.67 23.79 18.68
CA ILE A 404 5.45 23.67 17.87
C ILE A 404 5.74 24.25 16.48
N THR A 405 5.53 23.43 15.45
CA THR A 405 5.55 23.85 14.05
C THR A 405 4.15 23.68 13.48
N ILE A 406 3.65 24.73 12.83
CA ILE A 406 2.36 24.71 12.15
C ILE A 406 2.61 25.00 10.67
N SER A 407 1.97 24.23 9.80
CA SER A 407 2.05 24.42 8.35
C SER A 407 0.66 24.32 7.74
N HIS A 408 0.36 25.16 6.76
CA HIS A 408 -0.93 25.21 6.10
C HIS A 408 -0.79 24.91 4.61
N TYR A 409 -1.77 24.17 4.08
CA TYR A 409 -1.77 23.78 2.69
C TYR A 409 -3.16 23.90 2.09
N LEU A 410 -3.29 24.51 0.92
CA LEU A 410 -4.43 24.29 0.05
C LEU A 410 -4.24 22.94 -0.64
N VAL A 411 -5.04 21.96 -0.24
CA VAL A 411 -5.02 20.60 -0.77
C VAL A 411 -6.17 20.42 -1.75
N HIS A 412 -5.85 19.90 -2.93
CA HIS A 412 -6.86 19.50 -3.90
C HIS A 412 -6.53 18.12 -4.45
N THR A 413 -7.54 17.25 -4.54
CA THR A 413 -7.44 15.94 -5.16
C THR A 413 -8.37 15.87 -6.37
N ALA A 414 -7.92 15.22 -7.44
CA ALA A 414 -8.72 14.98 -8.64
C ALA A 414 -8.54 13.55 -9.14
N GLN A 415 -9.45 13.14 -10.02
CA GLN A 415 -9.30 11.93 -10.83
C GLN A 415 -8.92 12.33 -12.26
N GLY A 416 -8.03 11.55 -12.87
CA GLY A 416 -7.73 11.68 -14.29
C GLY A 416 -8.92 11.22 -15.14
N THR A 417 -9.08 11.85 -16.30
CA THR A 417 -10.20 11.59 -17.22
C THR A 417 -9.77 11.11 -18.60
N GLY A 418 -8.46 11.14 -18.88
CA GLY A 418 -7.85 10.74 -20.13
C GLY A 418 -7.12 9.40 -20.00
N GLU A 419 -5.82 9.41 -20.30
CA GLU A 419 -4.96 8.22 -20.38
C GLU A 419 -5.04 7.36 -19.10
N SER A 420 -5.03 7.98 -17.93
CA SER A 420 -5.03 7.24 -16.66
C SER A 420 -6.36 6.54 -16.39
N LEU A 421 -7.49 7.13 -16.81
CA LEU A 421 -8.80 6.50 -16.72
C LEU A 421 -8.92 5.32 -17.68
N VAL A 422 -8.37 5.44 -18.90
CA VAL A 422 -8.35 4.35 -19.89
C VAL A 422 -7.55 3.16 -19.36
N LEU A 423 -6.35 3.39 -18.81
CA LEU A 423 -5.55 2.32 -18.21
C LEU A 423 -6.24 1.68 -17.00
N PHE A 424 -6.89 2.48 -16.14
CA PHE A 424 -7.68 1.97 -15.03
C PHE A 424 -8.82 1.05 -15.51
N GLN A 425 -9.58 1.47 -16.52
CA GLN A 425 -10.68 0.69 -17.11
C GLN A 425 -10.19 -0.59 -17.80
N GLN A 426 -9.05 -0.55 -18.49
CA GLN A 426 -8.42 -1.72 -19.09
C GLN A 426 -7.99 -2.71 -18.01
N GLY A 427 -7.32 -2.23 -16.95
CA GLY A 427 -6.94 -3.06 -15.82
C GLY A 427 -8.13 -3.79 -15.21
N MET A 428 -9.24 -3.10 -14.96
CA MET A 428 -10.48 -3.72 -14.47
C MET A 428 -11.03 -4.83 -15.39
N ARG A 429 -10.91 -4.67 -16.71
CA ARG A 429 -11.35 -5.67 -17.70
C ARG A 429 -10.44 -6.90 -17.72
N ASP A 430 -9.13 -6.69 -17.52
CA ASP A 430 -8.12 -7.74 -17.49
C ASP A 430 -8.11 -8.52 -16.16
N GLY A 431 -9.07 -8.24 -15.27
CA GLY A 431 -9.18 -8.87 -13.96
C GLY A 431 -8.17 -8.35 -12.94
N THR A 432 -7.43 -7.29 -13.28
CA THR A 432 -6.64 -6.55 -12.29
C THR A 432 -7.55 -5.53 -11.59
N GLN A 433 -7.30 -5.25 -10.32
CA GLN A 433 -8.03 -4.24 -9.56
C GLN A 433 -7.09 -3.07 -9.24
N PRO A 434 -6.80 -2.20 -10.25
CA PRO A 434 -5.90 -1.07 -10.07
C PRO A 434 -6.48 -0.04 -9.10
N SER A 435 -5.63 0.78 -8.48
CA SER A 435 -6.11 1.94 -7.73
C SER A 435 -6.81 2.92 -8.67
N PRO A 436 -7.85 3.64 -8.20
CA PRO A 436 -8.45 4.72 -8.97
C PRO A 436 -7.38 5.71 -9.47
N PRO A 437 -7.54 6.31 -10.66
CA PRO A 437 -6.58 7.23 -11.26
C PRO A 437 -6.59 8.59 -10.56
N SER A 438 -6.24 8.61 -9.27
CA SER A 438 -6.32 9.78 -8.42
C SER A 438 -4.94 10.38 -8.19
N ALA A 439 -4.89 11.71 -8.27
CA ALA A 439 -3.76 12.54 -7.91
C ALA A 439 -4.21 13.71 -7.03
N GLY A 440 -3.26 14.34 -6.36
CA GLY A 440 -3.51 15.56 -5.60
C GLY A 440 -2.31 16.47 -5.58
N VAL A 441 -2.55 17.73 -5.25
CA VAL A 441 -1.52 18.72 -5.01
C VAL A 441 -1.77 19.40 -3.67
N ALA A 442 -0.71 19.82 -3.00
CA ALA A 442 -0.79 20.67 -1.83
C ALA A 442 0.08 21.92 -2.04
N LEU A 443 -0.57 23.09 -2.06
CA LEU A 443 0.06 24.39 -2.23
C LEU A 443 0.32 24.98 -0.84
N PRO A 444 1.58 25.29 -0.47
CA PRO A 444 1.89 25.85 0.84
C PRO A 444 1.34 27.28 1.00
N LEU A 445 0.62 27.50 2.09
CA LEU A 445 0.04 28.79 2.46
C LEU A 445 0.55 29.23 3.84
N ALA A 446 0.48 30.53 4.11
CA ALA A 446 0.68 31.11 5.42
C ALA A 446 -0.55 31.95 5.81
N PRO A 447 -1.05 31.85 7.04
CA PRO A 447 -2.08 32.76 7.54
C PRO A 447 -1.46 34.14 7.80
N THR A 448 -2.12 35.19 7.32
CA THR A 448 -1.67 36.58 7.55
C THR A 448 -2.58 37.30 8.55
N GLU A 449 -3.88 37.06 8.44
CA GLU A 449 -4.92 37.50 9.37
C GLU A 449 -5.94 36.35 9.55
N PRO A 450 -6.81 36.37 10.57
CA PRO A 450 -7.87 35.37 10.71
C PRO A 450 -8.72 35.28 9.44
N GLY A 451 -8.67 34.12 8.76
CA GLY A 451 -9.39 33.88 7.51
C GLY A 451 -8.68 34.34 6.23
N LYS A 452 -7.53 35.02 6.33
CA LYS A 452 -6.72 35.45 5.18
C LYS A 452 -5.43 34.66 5.04
N TRP A 453 -5.05 34.43 3.79
CA TRP A 453 -3.93 33.58 3.42
C TRP A 453 -2.99 34.30 2.45
N ALA A 454 -1.72 33.89 2.44
CA ALA A 454 -0.75 34.25 1.42
C ALA A 454 0.02 33.00 0.95
N PRO A 455 0.48 32.94 -0.31
CA PRO A 455 1.40 31.90 -0.76
C PRO A 455 2.69 31.86 0.06
N HIS A 456 3.19 30.67 0.41
CA HIS A 456 4.41 30.52 1.22
C HIS A 456 5.41 29.54 0.58
N LEU A 457 6.35 30.05 -0.21
CA LEU A 457 7.35 29.24 -0.93
C LEU A 457 8.78 29.38 -0.39
N ASP A 458 9.00 30.17 0.66
CA ASP A 458 10.34 30.39 1.22
C ASP A 458 10.91 29.09 1.79
N GLY A 459 12.04 28.63 1.23
CA GLY A 459 12.65 27.35 1.63
C GLY A 459 11.84 26.11 1.25
N PHE A 460 10.79 26.26 0.44
CA PHE A 460 9.92 25.14 0.05
C PHE A 460 10.59 24.22 -0.98
N ASP A 461 10.59 22.91 -0.69
CA ASP A 461 10.99 21.87 -1.63
C ASP A 461 9.83 20.90 -1.88
N GLY A 462 9.32 20.87 -3.12
CA GLY A 462 8.20 20.02 -3.51
C GLY A 462 8.52 18.54 -3.26
N ARG A 463 7.68 17.89 -2.46
CA ARG A 463 7.81 16.45 -2.09
C ARG A 463 6.76 15.60 -2.79
N VAL A 464 7.08 14.34 -2.99
CA VAL A 464 6.20 13.37 -3.67
C VAL A 464 5.60 12.42 -2.64
N PHE A 465 4.32 12.11 -2.82
CA PHE A 465 3.53 11.27 -1.93
C PHE A 465 2.86 10.16 -2.73
N CYS A 466 2.88 8.97 -2.13
CA CYS A 466 1.91 7.92 -2.41
C CYS A 466 1.19 7.69 -1.08
N PHE A 467 0.22 8.56 -0.80
CA PHE A 467 -0.44 8.81 0.49
C PHE A 467 0.49 9.27 1.64
N LEU A 468 1.58 8.54 1.90
CA LEU A 468 2.67 8.95 2.79
C LEU A 468 3.83 9.58 2.01
N PRO A 469 4.66 10.43 2.64
CA PRO A 469 5.78 11.08 1.98
C PRO A 469 6.84 10.05 1.54
N LEU A 470 7.26 10.17 0.28
CA LEU A 470 8.39 9.44 -0.28
C LEU A 470 9.68 10.26 -0.10
N PRO A 471 10.86 9.61 -0.08
CA PRO A 471 12.16 10.29 -0.06
C PRO A 471 12.51 10.90 -1.44
N ILE A 472 11.53 11.47 -2.15
CA ILE A 472 11.66 12.00 -3.50
C ILE A 472 11.24 13.47 -3.49
N ALA A 473 12.14 14.32 -4.00
CA ALA A 473 11.84 15.72 -4.28
C ALA A 473 11.45 15.87 -5.76
N SER A 474 10.37 16.59 -6.03
CA SER A 474 9.88 16.87 -7.38
C SER A 474 10.55 18.11 -8.00
N GLY A 475 11.04 19.04 -7.18
CA GLY A 475 11.54 20.35 -7.62
C GLY A 475 10.43 21.31 -8.06
N LEU A 476 9.18 21.00 -7.72
CA LEU A 476 7.99 21.78 -8.08
C LEU A 476 7.54 22.67 -6.91
N PRO A 477 6.81 23.76 -7.15
CA PRO A 477 6.33 24.66 -6.10
C PRO A 477 5.11 24.10 -5.33
N VAL A 478 4.87 22.78 -5.41
CA VAL A 478 3.78 22.09 -4.73
C VAL A 478 4.24 20.72 -4.25
N HIS A 479 3.62 20.19 -3.21
CA HIS A 479 3.69 18.76 -2.95
C HIS A 479 2.80 18.03 -3.95
N LEU A 480 3.29 16.92 -4.50
CA LEU A 480 2.57 16.07 -5.44
C LEU A 480 2.16 14.76 -4.79
N HIS A 481 0.88 14.41 -4.93
CA HIS A 481 0.34 13.13 -4.53
C HIS A 481 -0.21 12.37 -5.74
N GLY A 482 -0.03 11.05 -5.75
CA GLY A 482 -0.66 10.17 -6.72
C GLY A 482 -0.66 8.73 -6.25
N ALA A 483 -1.58 7.94 -6.77
CA ALA A 483 -1.61 6.49 -6.56
C ALA A 483 -0.48 5.76 -7.34
N PHE A 484 0.75 6.28 -7.23
CA PHE A 484 1.91 5.85 -7.99
C PHE A 484 2.28 4.39 -7.69
N ALA A 485 2.78 3.70 -8.72
CA ALA A 485 3.50 2.46 -8.57
C ALA A 485 4.92 2.76 -8.06
N VAL A 486 5.15 2.46 -6.79
CA VAL A 486 6.45 2.65 -6.12
C VAL A 486 7.30 1.38 -6.20
N LEU A 487 8.63 1.54 -6.15
CA LEU A 487 9.56 0.42 -5.98
C LEU A 487 9.29 -0.30 -4.65
N SER A 488 9.74 -1.56 -4.52
CA SER A 488 9.54 -2.36 -3.29
C SER A 488 10.06 -1.62 -2.06
N ASN A 489 11.29 -1.09 -2.14
CA ASN A 489 11.90 -0.26 -1.09
C ASN A 489 11.27 1.13 -0.89
N ARG A 490 10.27 1.51 -1.71
CA ARG A 490 9.60 2.83 -1.69
C ARG A 490 10.50 4.06 -1.84
N LYS A 491 11.74 3.89 -2.31
CA LYS A 491 12.69 4.99 -2.52
C LYS A 491 12.63 5.62 -3.91
N GLY A 492 11.81 5.05 -4.80
CA GLY A 492 11.64 5.50 -6.17
C GLY A 492 10.29 5.10 -6.73
N LEU A 493 10.01 5.62 -7.93
CA LEU A 493 8.85 5.23 -8.73
C LEU A 493 9.28 4.21 -9.79
N TRP A 494 8.38 3.30 -10.17
CA TRP A 494 8.57 2.50 -11.36
C TRP A 494 8.60 3.39 -12.59
N ASP A 495 9.58 3.16 -13.47
CA ASP A 495 9.77 3.95 -14.68
C ASP A 495 9.54 3.12 -15.96
N ALA A 496 10.07 1.89 -15.98
CA ALA A 496 9.84 0.93 -17.05
C ALA A 496 8.70 -0.05 -16.71
N THR A 497 8.14 -0.72 -17.73
CA THR A 497 6.99 -1.67 -17.67
C THR A 497 5.62 -1.01 -17.53
N ALA A 498 4.55 -1.81 -17.53
CA ALA A 498 3.18 -1.35 -17.29
C ALA A 498 3.02 -0.54 -15.98
N LYS A 499 3.81 -0.84 -14.94
CA LYS A 499 3.85 -0.05 -13.70
C LYS A 499 4.40 1.37 -13.92
N GLY A 500 5.39 1.49 -14.80
CA GLY A 500 5.88 2.78 -15.26
C GLY A 500 4.84 3.53 -16.06
N GLU A 501 4.23 2.88 -17.05
CA GLU A 501 3.16 3.47 -17.90
C GLU A 501 2.02 4.05 -17.05
N TRP A 502 1.62 3.38 -15.97
CA TRP A 502 0.67 3.93 -15.00
C TRP A 502 1.13 5.25 -14.37
N ASN A 503 2.38 5.34 -13.94
CA ASN A 503 2.95 6.58 -13.38
C ASN A 503 2.99 7.70 -14.43
N TRP A 504 3.39 7.39 -15.66
CA TRP A 504 3.41 8.34 -16.77
C TRP A 504 1.99 8.85 -17.07
N ALA A 505 0.99 7.98 -17.11
CA ALA A 505 -0.40 8.35 -17.31
C ALA A 505 -0.92 9.27 -16.19
N LEU A 506 -0.62 8.97 -14.92
CA LEU A 506 -0.98 9.85 -13.81
C LEU A 506 -0.34 11.24 -13.93
N LEU A 507 0.95 11.30 -14.28
CA LEU A 507 1.69 12.56 -14.45
C LEU A 507 1.17 13.38 -15.63
N ARG A 508 0.60 12.75 -16.66
CA ARG A 508 0.09 13.41 -17.87
C ARG A 508 -1.38 13.80 -17.81
N ASP A 509 -2.14 13.23 -16.87
CA ASP A 509 -3.60 13.36 -16.83
C ASP A 509 -4.10 13.81 -15.44
N ALA A 510 -4.06 12.93 -14.44
CA ALA A 510 -4.62 13.22 -13.12
C ALA A 510 -3.89 14.36 -12.38
N VAL A 511 -2.56 14.38 -12.44
CA VAL A 511 -1.72 15.41 -11.77
C VAL A 511 -1.98 16.82 -12.32
N PRO A 512 -1.89 17.10 -13.63
CA PRO A 512 -2.17 18.43 -14.16
C PRO A 512 -3.63 18.85 -13.94
N ALA A 513 -4.59 17.92 -13.98
CA ALA A 513 -5.98 18.21 -13.64
C ALA A 513 -6.12 18.71 -12.19
N ALA A 514 -5.53 17.99 -11.22
CA ALA A 514 -5.54 18.42 -9.82
C ALA A 514 -4.85 19.78 -9.64
N TRP A 515 -3.74 20.00 -10.33
CA TRP A 515 -2.97 21.24 -10.21
C TRP A 515 -3.74 22.45 -10.77
N LEU A 516 -4.31 22.36 -11.97
CA LEU A 516 -5.06 23.46 -12.58
C LEU A 516 -6.32 23.81 -11.79
N GLN A 517 -6.99 22.82 -11.19
CA GLN A 517 -8.12 23.07 -10.31
C GLN A 517 -7.69 23.74 -9.01
N ALA A 518 -6.56 23.33 -8.41
CA ALA A 518 -6.01 24.00 -7.23
C ALA A 518 -5.66 25.48 -7.50
N LEU A 519 -5.12 25.79 -8.68
CA LEU A 519 -4.88 27.18 -9.10
C LEU A 519 -6.18 27.96 -9.31
N SER A 520 -7.23 27.30 -9.81
CA SER A 520 -8.55 27.92 -9.97
C SER A 520 -9.16 28.26 -8.60
N LEU A 521 -9.04 27.36 -7.63
CA LEU A 521 -9.44 27.60 -6.25
C LEU A 521 -8.65 28.76 -5.63
N LEU A 522 -7.34 28.79 -5.82
CA LEU A 522 -6.48 29.86 -5.33
C LEU A 522 -6.87 31.24 -5.92
N ARG A 523 -7.22 31.28 -7.20
CA ARG A 523 -7.79 32.47 -7.84
C ARG A 523 -9.11 32.89 -7.20
N ASP A 524 -10.00 31.94 -6.97
CA ASP A 524 -11.33 32.24 -6.42
C ASP A 524 -11.23 32.74 -4.98
N MET A 525 -10.33 32.17 -4.16
CA MET A 525 -9.96 32.71 -2.85
C MET A 525 -9.46 34.17 -2.94
N HIS A 526 -8.64 34.51 -3.93
CA HIS A 526 -8.20 35.89 -4.15
C HIS A 526 -9.35 36.82 -4.55
N ARG A 527 -10.27 36.37 -5.41
CA ARG A 527 -11.45 37.16 -5.80
C ARG A 527 -12.41 37.40 -4.64
N GLU A 528 -12.51 36.44 -3.73
CA GLU A 528 -13.34 36.50 -2.53
C GLU A 528 -12.69 37.33 -1.41
N GLY A 529 -11.40 37.66 -1.54
CA GLY A 529 -10.63 38.42 -0.55
C GLY A 529 -10.05 37.57 0.59
N ASP A 530 -10.11 36.25 0.47
CA ASP A 530 -9.51 35.28 1.40
C ASP A 530 -8.00 35.11 1.18
N LEU A 531 -7.50 35.47 0.00
CA LEU A 531 -6.07 35.41 -0.34
C LEU A 531 -5.55 36.81 -0.67
N GLU A 532 -4.40 37.15 -0.11
CA GLU A 532 -3.71 38.41 -0.40
C GLU A 532 -3.30 38.53 -1.87
N ASP A 533 -2.90 39.73 -2.26
CA ASP A 533 -2.33 39.98 -3.58
C ASP A 533 -1.08 39.12 -3.79
N TYR A 534 -1.06 38.39 -4.89
CA TYR A 534 0.03 37.49 -5.24
C TYR A 534 0.26 37.46 -6.75
N GLU A 535 1.45 36.99 -7.15
CA GLU A 535 1.72 36.76 -8.57
C GLU A 535 0.94 35.52 -9.04
N TYR A 536 0.06 35.66 -10.04
CA TYR A 536 -0.82 34.56 -10.48
C TYR A 536 -0.09 33.27 -10.91
N HIS A 537 1.21 33.37 -11.19
CA HIS A 537 2.08 32.27 -11.61
C HIS A 537 2.97 31.71 -10.47
N THR A 538 2.80 32.15 -9.22
CA THR A 538 3.59 31.71 -8.04
C THR A 538 3.72 30.20 -7.94
N PHE A 539 2.63 29.47 -8.18
CA PHE A 539 2.60 28.00 -8.09
C PHE A 539 2.68 27.29 -9.46
N TRP A 540 3.10 27.98 -10.52
CA TRP A 540 3.27 27.34 -11.83
C TRP A 540 4.62 26.62 -11.89
N PRO A 541 4.72 25.48 -12.61
CA PRO A 541 5.92 24.67 -12.63
C PRO A 541 7.05 25.27 -13.46
N ASP A 542 8.25 25.40 -12.89
CA ASP A 542 9.46 25.74 -13.63
C ASP A 542 10.11 24.48 -14.22
N ALA A 543 10.12 24.37 -15.54
CA ALA A 543 10.72 23.24 -16.26
C ALA A 543 12.23 23.08 -16.00
N GLY A 544 12.93 24.16 -15.62
CA GLY A 544 14.35 24.11 -15.27
C GLY A 544 14.63 23.59 -13.85
N LYS A 545 13.62 23.58 -12.97
CA LYS A 545 13.75 23.08 -11.58
C LYS A 545 13.13 21.71 -11.37
N ALA A 546 12.17 21.33 -12.21
CA ALA A 546 11.51 20.03 -12.14
C ALA A 546 12.51 18.88 -12.34
N ARG A 547 12.44 17.89 -11.45
CA ARG A 547 13.25 16.66 -11.54
C ARG A 547 12.51 15.62 -12.37
N HIS A 548 13.24 14.77 -13.09
CA HIS A 548 12.66 13.61 -13.75
C HIS A 548 12.07 12.64 -12.70
N PRO A 549 10.89 12.01 -12.93
CA PRO A 549 10.03 12.09 -14.11
C PRO A 549 9.00 13.23 -14.09
N PHE A 550 8.97 14.07 -13.06
CA PHE A 550 7.97 15.13 -12.88
C PHE A 550 8.03 16.25 -13.93
N THR A 551 9.09 16.30 -14.74
CA THR A 551 9.15 17.10 -15.97
C THR A 551 7.97 16.83 -16.91
N GLU A 552 7.37 15.64 -16.87
CA GLU A 552 6.18 15.34 -17.66
C GLU A 552 4.93 16.01 -17.15
N ALA A 553 4.77 16.07 -15.83
CA ALA A 553 3.68 16.84 -15.23
C ALA A 553 3.79 18.31 -15.63
N VAL A 554 5.02 18.84 -15.75
CA VAL A 554 5.26 20.21 -16.26
C VAL A 554 4.81 20.35 -17.72
N LYS A 555 5.20 19.42 -18.60
CA LYS A 555 4.78 19.45 -20.02
C LYS A 555 3.26 19.35 -20.15
N ALA A 556 2.66 18.41 -19.43
CA ALA A 556 1.22 18.18 -19.44
C ALA A 556 0.44 19.35 -18.83
N PHE A 557 0.98 19.99 -17.78
CA PHE A 557 0.43 21.21 -17.22
C PHE A 557 0.36 22.34 -18.26
N TYR A 558 1.46 22.64 -18.95
CA TYR A 558 1.46 23.71 -19.96
C TYR A 558 0.62 23.36 -21.19
N HIS A 559 0.56 22.07 -21.55
CA HIS A 559 -0.34 21.59 -22.60
C HIS A 559 -1.81 21.81 -22.22
N ALA A 560 -2.21 21.35 -21.03
CA ALA A 560 -3.56 21.51 -20.50
C ALA A 560 -3.92 22.99 -20.27
N LEU A 561 -2.95 23.84 -19.90
CA LEU A 561 -3.17 25.28 -19.77
C LEU A 561 -3.35 25.97 -21.14
N ALA A 562 -2.63 25.52 -22.18
CA ALA A 562 -2.76 26.04 -23.54
C ALA A 562 -4.06 25.58 -24.22
N ASP A 563 -4.45 24.33 -23.99
CA ASP A 563 -5.64 23.72 -24.58
C ASP A 563 -6.91 23.98 -23.73
N GLY A 564 -6.72 24.34 -22.46
CA GLY A 564 -7.74 24.53 -21.43
C GLY A 564 -8.71 25.64 -21.77
N ARG A 565 -9.77 25.26 -22.48
CA ARG A 565 -10.92 26.12 -22.72
C ARG A 565 -11.56 26.43 -21.36
N ASP A 566 -11.76 27.72 -21.12
CA ASP A 566 -12.55 28.29 -20.02
C ASP A 566 -11.91 28.39 -18.62
N LEU A 567 -10.63 28.02 -18.44
CA LEU A 567 -9.91 28.30 -17.18
C LEU A 567 -9.27 29.70 -17.20
N ALA A 568 -9.83 30.63 -16.43
CA ALA A 568 -9.30 31.99 -16.29
C ALA A 568 -8.13 32.03 -15.30
N LEU A 569 -6.94 31.58 -15.72
CA LEU A 569 -5.73 31.48 -14.88
C LEU A 569 -4.66 32.52 -15.20
N PHE A 570 -4.88 33.40 -16.17
CA PHE A 570 -3.96 34.49 -16.50
C PHE A 570 -4.46 35.80 -15.90
N SER A 571 -3.56 36.61 -15.34
CA SER A 571 -3.93 37.87 -14.68
C SER A 571 -3.00 39.03 -15.04
N ASP A 572 -3.56 40.23 -15.12
CA ASP A 572 -2.80 41.50 -15.18
C ASP A 572 -2.55 42.08 -13.77
N GLY A 573 -2.90 41.34 -12.71
CA GLY A 573 -2.89 41.77 -11.32
C GLY A 573 -4.22 42.36 -10.84
N ARG A 574 -5.21 42.53 -11.71
CA ARG A 574 -6.55 43.04 -11.36
C ARG A 574 -7.68 42.18 -11.93
N ARG A 575 -7.55 41.79 -13.18
CA ARG A 575 -8.54 41.01 -13.93
C ARG A 575 -7.94 39.67 -14.32
N TRP A 576 -8.80 38.68 -14.36
CA TRP A 576 -8.46 37.31 -14.75
C TRP A 576 -9.05 37.01 -16.12
N CYS A 577 -8.28 36.30 -16.95
CA CYS A 577 -8.70 35.91 -18.29
C CYS A 577 -8.22 34.50 -18.62
N THR A 578 -8.86 33.90 -19.63
CA THR A 578 -8.47 32.61 -20.19
C THR A 578 -7.31 32.78 -21.17
N MET A 579 -6.64 31.69 -21.54
CA MET A 579 -5.56 31.70 -22.54
C MET A 579 -5.99 32.35 -23.87
N ASN A 580 -7.25 32.16 -24.30
CA ASN A 580 -7.80 32.74 -25.53
C ASN A 580 -7.83 34.28 -25.52
N ASN A 581 -7.97 34.86 -24.33
CA ASN A 581 -8.07 36.30 -24.12
C ASN A 581 -6.74 36.93 -23.68
N ALA A 582 -5.82 36.13 -23.17
CA ALA A 582 -4.49 36.59 -22.77
C ALA A 582 -3.67 37.03 -24.00
N ARG A 583 -2.98 38.16 -23.88
CA ARG A 583 -2.07 38.70 -24.90
C ARG A 583 -0.75 39.05 -24.24
N PHE A 584 0.34 38.65 -24.88
CA PHE A 584 1.68 38.75 -24.31
C PHE A 584 2.54 39.66 -25.16
N LEU A 585 3.22 40.61 -24.52
CA LEU A 585 4.23 41.40 -25.20
C LEU A 585 5.46 40.53 -25.51
N ASP A 586 6.05 40.72 -26.68
CA ASP A 586 7.23 39.97 -27.09
C ASP A 586 8.43 40.27 -26.16
N SER A 587 9.15 39.21 -25.79
CA SER A 587 10.29 39.30 -24.86
C SER A 587 11.44 40.18 -25.36
N THR A 588 11.57 40.37 -26.67
CA THR A 588 12.59 41.26 -27.27
C THR A 588 12.32 42.73 -26.95
N ILE A 589 11.05 43.12 -26.82
CA ILE A 589 10.63 44.49 -26.48
C ILE A 589 10.84 44.75 -24.98
N THR A 590 10.59 43.75 -24.14
CA THR A 590 10.73 43.89 -22.67
C THR A 590 12.17 43.87 -22.18
N ARG A 591 13.15 43.45 -22.99
CA ARG A 591 14.59 43.47 -22.65
C ARG A 591 15.12 44.89 -22.39
N ASN A 592 14.57 45.90 -23.05
CA ASN A 592 14.91 47.29 -22.76
C ASN A 592 13.99 47.80 -21.65
N THR A 593 14.49 48.01 -20.44
CA THR A 593 13.65 48.32 -19.26
C THR A 593 12.77 49.56 -19.45
N ARG A 594 13.30 50.64 -20.05
CA ARG A 594 12.56 51.90 -20.25
C ARG A 594 11.50 51.78 -21.37
N VAL A 595 11.87 51.17 -22.50
CA VAL A 595 10.95 50.95 -23.63
C VAL A 595 9.90 49.90 -23.27
N GLY A 596 10.31 48.82 -22.61
CA GLY A 596 9.47 47.73 -22.16
C GLY A 596 8.38 48.19 -21.19
N GLN A 597 8.71 49.00 -20.17
CA GLN A 597 7.71 49.55 -19.25
C GLN A 597 6.67 50.40 -19.98
N THR A 598 7.11 51.25 -20.91
CA THR A 598 6.21 52.10 -21.70
C THR A 598 5.36 51.27 -22.67
N ALA A 599 5.98 50.32 -23.37
CA ALA A 599 5.34 49.42 -24.32
C ALA A 599 4.29 48.53 -23.64
N THR A 600 4.57 48.01 -22.44
CA THR A 600 3.59 47.25 -21.66
C THR A 600 2.36 48.09 -21.33
N ARG A 601 2.54 49.34 -20.89
CA ARG A 601 1.43 50.25 -20.60
C ARG A 601 0.60 50.58 -21.84
N VAL A 602 1.26 50.90 -22.96
CA VAL A 602 0.59 51.20 -24.23
C VAL A 602 -0.15 49.96 -24.75
N PHE A 603 0.50 48.79 -24.71
CA PHE A 603 -0.07 47.52 -25.14
C PHE A 603 -1.35 47.19 -24.36
N ALA A 604 -1.33 47.37 -23.02
CA ALA A 604 -2.52 47.17 -22.20
C ALA A 604 -3.69 48.11 -22.56
N ASN A 605 -3.40 49.37 -22.87
CA ASN A 605 -4.43 50.37 -23.22
C ASN A 605 -5.01 50.21 -24.63
N LEU A 606 -4.29 49.55 -25.55
CA LEU A 606 -4.71 49.37 -26.94
C LEU A 606 -5.54 48.10 -27.19
N LEU A 607 -5.56 47.17 -26.23
CA LEU A 607 -6.30 45.92 -26.39
C LEU A 607 -7.80 46.14 -26.16
N PRO A 608 -8.67 45.78 -27.13
CA PRO A 608 -10.11 45.82 -26.93
C PRO A 608 -10.55 44.70 -25.98
N GLU A 609 -11.61 44.94 -25.20
CA GLU A 609 -12.24 43.87 -24.43
C GLU A 609 -12.78 42.76 -25.36
N PRO A 610 -12.66 41.46 -25.00
CA PRO A 610 -12.24 40.90 -23.70
C PRO A 610 -10.74 40.59 -23.59
N LEU A 611 -9.89 41.12 -24.49
CA LEU A 611 -8.46 40.82 -24.49
C LEU A 611 -7.73 41.50 -23.33
N LEU A 612 -6.77 40.78 -22.74
CA LEU A 612 -6.01 41.26 -21.57
C LEU A 612 -4.51 41.18 -21.84
N ALA A 613 -3.79 42.28 -21.60
CA ALA A 613 -2.34 42.26 -21.59
C ALA A 613 -1.83 41.58 -20.32
N VAL A 614 -1.10 40.49 -20.46
CA VAL A 614 -0.59 39.69 -19.35
C VAL A 614 0.93 39.63 -19.41
N GLN A 615 1.59 39.76 -18.26
CA GLN A 615 3.03 39.60 -18.16
C GLN A 615 3.39 38.14 -17.90
N LEU A 616 4.18 37.56 -18.81
CA LEU A 616 4.74 36.21 -18.63
C LEU A 616 6.23 36.28 -18.23
N PRO A 617 6.59 35.69 -17.08
CA PRO A 617 7.98 35.45 -16.73
C PRO A 617 8.70 34.58 -17.78
N ASN A 618 10.02 34.73 -17.87
CA ASN A 618 10.82 34.02 -18.87
C ASN A 618 10.72 32.49 -18.75
N TRP A 619 10.73 31.95 -17.54
CA TRP A 619 10.64 30.50 -17.31
C TRP A 619 9.27 29.94 -17.73
N VAL A 620 8.19 30.69 -17.50
CA VAL A 620 6.84 30.34 -17.98
C VAL A 620 6.81 30.28 -19.51
N ARG A 621 7.42 31.27 -20.17
CA ARG A 621 7.56 31.27 -21.64
C ARG A 621 8.35 30.06 -22.13
N SER A 622 9.43 29.70 -21.45
CA SER A 622 10.19 28.48 -21.75
C SER A 622 9.35 27.21 -21.61
N GLY A 623 8.45 27.15 -20.62
CA GLY A 623 7.45 26.08 -20.48
C GLY A 623 6.58 25.90 -21.74
N PHE A 624 6.03 26.99 -22.28
CA PHE A 624 5.27 26.96 -23.54
C PHE A 624 6.13 26.67 -24.78
N GLN A 625 7.39 27.14 -24.82
CA GLN A 625 8.32 26.83 -25.92
C GLN A 625 8.70 25.35 -25.98
N LEU A 626 8.80 24.68 -24.83
CA LEU A 626 9.00 23.23 -24.77
C LEU A 626 7.84 22.49 -25.44
N LEU A 627 6.60 22.98 -25.27
CA LEU A 627 5.41 22.46 -25.94
C LEU A 627 5.49 22.65 -27.46
N GLU A 628 5.89 23.84 -27.94
CA GLU A 628 6.05 24.11 -29.38
C GLU A 628 7.12 23.21 -30.01
N ARG A 629 8.24 22.99 -29.31
CA ARG A 629 9.30 22.06 -29.76
C ARG A 629 8.81 20.62 -29.82
N ALA A 630 8.07 20.16 -28.81
CA ALA A 630 7.47 18.83 -28.79
C ALA A 630 6.46 18.63 -29.94
N ARG A 631 5.56 19.60 -30.15
CA ARG A 631 4.60 19.60 -31.28
C ARG A 631 5.32 19.62 -32.62
N THR A 632 6.42 20.36 -32.74
CA THR A 632 7.24 20.43 -33.96
C THR A 632 7.91 19.09 -34.26
N VAL A 633 8.48 18.41 -33.26
CA VAL A 633 9.08 17.08 -33.43
C VAL A 633 8.02 16.05 -33.81
N GLN A 634 6.85 16.06 -33.16
CA GLN A 634 5.75 15.15 -33.48
C GLN A 634 5.17 15.41 -34.89
N ALA A 635 4.99 16.68 -35.27
CA ALA A 635 4.54 17.05 -36.61
C ALA A 635 5.57 16.72 -37.70
N LEU A 636 6.87 16.85 -37.42
CA LEU A 636 7.95 16.42 -38.31
C LEU A 636 8.04 14.91 -38.43
N TRP A 637 7.87 14.18 -37.33
CA TRP A 637 7.86 12.72 -37.32
C TRP A 637 6.70 12.15 -38.14
N GLN A 638 5.52 12.78 -38.07
CA GLN A 638 4.34 12.41 -38.85
C GLN A 638 4.43 12.81 -40.33
N ARG A 639 5.21 13.86 -40.68
CA ARG A 639 5.39 14.32 -42.06
C ARG A 639 6.56 13.65 -42.80
N ASP A 640 7.68 13.41 -42.13
CA ASP A 640 8.86 12.77 -42.70
C ASP A 640 9.64 12.02 -41.59
N GLN A 641 9.32 10.73 -41.45
CA GLN A 641 9.98 9.85 -40.48
C GLN A 641 11.50 9.75 -40.68
N ARG A 642 12.04 9.95 -41.90
CA ARG A 642 13.49 9.94 -42.14
C ARG A 642 14.17 11.21 -41.66
N GLN A 643 13.49 12.36 -41.73
CA GLN A 643 13.99 13.62 -41.18
C GLN A 643 13.84 13.66 -39.64
N GLY A 644 12.76 13.07 -39.12
CA GLY A 644 12.56 12.82 -37.69
C GLY A 644 13.67 11.92 -37.11
N CYS A 645 13.91 10.75 -37.71
CA CYS A 645 15.00 9.85 -37.32
C CYS A 645 16.37 10.51 -37.40
N ARG A 646 16.67 11.28 -38.46
CA ARG A 646 17.96 12.01 -38.57
C ARG A 646 18.16 13.02 -37.46
N ARG A 647 17.12 13.78 -37.06
CA ARG A 647 17.20 14.73 -35.94
C ARG A 647 17.36 14.04 -34.60
N THR A 648 16.65 12.93 -34.37
CA THR A 648 16.79 12.11 -33.16
C THR A 648 18.17 11.46 -33.08
N CYS A 649 18.69 10.90 -34.20
CA CYS A 649 20.07 10.40 -34.29
C CYS A 649 21.09 11.51 -34.02
N CYS A 650 20.94 12.71 -34.58
CA CYS A 650 21.85 13.82 -34.28
C CYS A 650 21.83 14.21 -32.79
N ILE A 651 20.65 14.20 -32.14
CA ILE A 651 20.54 14.49 -30.69
C ILE A 651 21.17 13.38 -29.85
N LEU A 652 21.01 12.11 -30.26
CA LEU A 652 21.59 10.96 -29.57
C LEU A 652 23.10 10.86 -29.79
N GLU A 653 23.61 11.09 -31.00
CA GLU A 653 25.05 11.19 -31.31
C GLU A 653 25.71 12.36 -30.56
N LEU A 654 24.99 13.49 -30.38
CA LEU A 654 25.44 14.61 -29.55
C LEU A 654 25.48 14.27 -28.05
N LEU A 655 24.55 13.45 -27.56
CA LEU A 655 24.52 12.99 -26.16
C LEU A 655 25.59 11.91 -25.90
N GLU A 656 25.89 11.07 -26.89
CA GLU A 656 26.90 10.02 -26.84
C GLU A 656 28.32 10.63 -26.84
N GLN A 657 28.57 11.67 -27.65
CA GLN A 657 29.82 12.44 -27.61
C GLN A 657 30.01 13.26 -26.32
N LEU A 658 28.94 13.60 -25.61
CA LEU A 658 28.98 14.31 -24.33
C LEU A 658 29.23 13.38 -23.11
N LEU A 659 29.00 12.07 -23.27
CA LEU A 659 29.26 11.07 -22.21
C LEU A 659 30.69 10.52 -22.26
N GLU A 660 31.36 10.57 -23.42
CA GLU A 660 32.70 9.99 -23.59
C GLU A 660 33.87 10.92 -23.23
N GLN A 661 33.65 12.21 -22.96
CA GLN A 661 34.72 13.13 -22.57
C GLN A 661 34.43 13.81 -21.23
N GLY A 662 35.01 13.21 -20.18
CA GLY A 662 34.94 13.72 -18.81
C GLY A 662 35.62 15.08 -18.64
N LEU A 663 34.87 15.99 -18.00
CA LEU A 663 35.29 17.19 -17.26
C LEU A 663 36.24 18.17 -17.98
N ASP A 664 35.74 19.35 -18.40
CA ASP A 664 35.96 20.57 -17.60
C ASP A 664 35.15 21.82 -18.04
N ASN A 665 35.04 22.75 -17.09
CA ASN A 665 34.07 23.81 -16.95
C ASN A 665 34.31 25.09 -17.81
N THR A 666 34.22 25.01 -19.14
CA THR A 666 34.28 26.24 -19.98
C THR A 666 33.40 26.23 -21.25
N ALA A 667 32.86 25.08 -21.67
CA ALA A 667 32.03 24.98 -22.88
C ALA A 667 30.60 25.54 -22.74
N GLN A 668 30.10 25.73 -21.50
CA GLN A 668 28.79 26.35 -21.23
C GLN A 668 28.69 27.81 -21.72
N VAL A 669 29.83 28.50 -21.90
CA VAL A 669 29.85 29.90 -22.33
C VAL A 669 29.81 30.04 -23.86
N ALA A 670 30.34 29.06 -24.62
CA ALA A 670 30.31 29.07 -26.08
C ALA A 670 28.94 28.68 -26.67
N PHE A 671 28.14 27.86 -25.96
CA PHE A 671 26.78 27.49 -26.39
C PHE A 671 25.76 28.65 -26.31
N ARG A 672 26.13 29.76 -25.66
CA ARG A 672 25.33 31.01 -25.63
C ARG A 672 25.50 31.90 -26.86
N ALA A 673 26.35 31.50 -27.83
CA ALA A 673 26.75 32.36 -28.95
C ALA A 673 26.34 31.86 -30.36
N VAL A 674 25.45 30.87 -30.49
CA VAL A 674 24.96 30.44 -31.83
C VAL A 674 23.62 31.13 -32.14
N PRO A 675 23.57 32.10 -33.08
CA PRO A 675 22.35 32.82 -33.41
C PRO A 675 21.66 32.16 -34.62
N PHE A 676 20.36 31.84 -34.56
CA PHE A 676 19.57 31.64 -35.77
C PHE A 676 18.10 32.07 -35.59
N LEU A 677 17.79 33.26 -36.14
CA LEU A 677 16.50 33.76 -36.67
C LEU A 677 16.86 34.83 -37.74
N PRO A 678 15.99 35.22 -38.71
CA PRO A 678 14.53 35.16 -38.68
C PRO A 678 13.80 34.68 -39.97
N ALA A 679 12.47 34.73 -39.88
CA ALA A 679 11.44 34.33 -40.84
C ALA A 679 11.42 35.11 -42.18
N ALA A 680 10.98 34.42 -43.24
CA ALA A 680 10.29 35.04 -44.39
C ALA A 680 9.13 34.14 -44.84
N LEU A 681 7.94 34.73 -44.93
CA LEU A 681 6.79 34.22 -45.70
C LEU A 681 7.07 34.41 -47.20
N PRO A 682 6.70 33.46 -48.07
CA PRO A 682 6.21 33.78 -49.40
C PRO A 682 4.68 33.86 -49.31
N GLY A 683 4.15 35.07 -49.44
CA GLY A 683 2.72 35.31 -49.58
C GLY A 683 2.18 34.85 -50.95
N ALA A 684 0.87 34.58 -50.95
CA ALA A 684 -0.11 34.72 -52.02
C ALA A 684 0.24 34.30 -53.47
N ARG A 685 -0.46 33.28 -53.98
CA ARG A 685 -1.44 33.38 -55.08
C ARG A 685 -2.03 32.01 -55.44
N HIS A 686 -3.36 32.02 -55.56
CA HIS A 686 -4.31 30.99 -56.04
C HIS A 686 -4.58 29.77 -55.17
#